data_AF-A0A7T4T7E0-F1
#
_entry.id   AF-A0A7T4T7E0-F1
#
_cell.length_a   1.000
_cell.length_b   1.000
_cell.length_c   1.000
_cell.angle_alpha   90.00
_cell.angle_beta   90.00
_cell.angle_gamma   90.00
#
_symmetry.space_group_name_H-M   'P 1'
#
loop_
_entity.id
_entity.type
_entity.pdbx_description
1 polymer ?
#
loop_
_entity_poly.entity_id
_entity_poly.type
_entity_poly.pdbx_seq_one_letter_code
_entity_poly.pdbx_strand_id
1 'polypeptide(L)'
;MDFEELPRATLIRLLQEQEAASRDAGKNGIVMSYTGRTAPWQIIRLVKPKLNKIVKKYSAGDEARQAENEIWDGENLSTMVTLYKHRGQVDLIVTDPPYNTGEDFRYNDKWDKDPNDPDLGELVAKDDGSRHSKWLKFMTPRLWMMREMLKPGGVIAICIDHRELYRLGMLMDEIFKEENRIGIINWQKAYSPKSDTGGKKGGVSTATEYVLVYAKQLDRAKTGLLDRTEEMNARYVNEDEDPEGEWASDNPSGPGADTHRKMVYAIQSPFTGALFYPPEGACWRSDKKDMKAWLEGWGSAYEEKWIDDGNEFTDEKNGKVVKVKALVLKGAKFTAGESVGPASVLSEAQKLAERILSKGPWPRLIFTSKGKGGPRLKRYLKDIRKGKVPMSYWADEDYELPLDIETQSWDHEESGHSQAGITELDAVVGKGHNFKTVKPLRLIKKIVQIWCRPEGVVLDPFAGSGTTGQAVLELNAETAAKRRFILIEQGNTEKGDHYAKSLTADRIKRVITGDWASGKRAPVQSGFRFVELQRSKIDADAVNALAREEMIDLLLTSYWNKAEKAKSYLQRLPGGSHRHLFAVNPKNEGFFLIWDAPDADSVLNRDAFKRIVAEAKEASLTARYHIYASIATYTGTGIEFYKIPDAVLEQIGFDPRSDSYNNEDTEDAVDA
;
A
#
# COMPACT_ATOMS: atom_id res chain seq x y z
N MET A 1 32.34 -14.12 -20.35
CA MET A 1 33.61 -14.51 -19.73
C MET A 1 33.67 -16.02 -19.89
N ASP A 2 34.65 -16.53 -20.62
CA ASP A 2 34.77 -17.97 -20.80
C ASP A 2 35.45 -18.56 -19.56
N PHE A 3 34.73 -19.41 -18.84
CA PHE A 3 35.22 -19.96 -17.57
C PHE A 3 36.31 -21.01 -17.79
N GLU A 4 36.41 -21.57 -19.00
CA GLU A 4 37.40 -22.59 -19.34
C GLU A 4 38.81 -22.00 -19.54
N GLU A 5 38.91 -20.69 -19.79
CA GLU A 5 40.18 -20.00 -20.02
C GLU A 5 40.80 -19.40 -18.73
N LEU A 6 40.06 -19.44 -17.61
CA LEU A 6 40.49 -18.83 -16.36
C LEU A 6 41.41 -19.78 -15.54
N PRO A 7 42.49 -19.26 -14.93
CA PRO A 7 43.30 -20.04 -14.01
C PRO A 7 42.46 -20.58 -12.84
N ARG A 8 42.73 -21.81 -12.39
CA ARG A 8 42.02 -22.46 -11.28
C ARG A 8 41.94 -21.60 -10.01
N ALA A 9 42.99 -20.84 -9.70
CA ALA A 9 43.01 -19.94 -8.55
C ALA A 9 42.00 -18.78 -8.70
N THR A 10 41.88 -18.21 -9.90
CA THR A 10 40.91 -17.16 -10.22
C THR A 10 39.47 -17.69 -10.16
N LEU A 11 39.23 -18.89 -10.67
CA LEU A 11 37.95 -19.59 -10.55
C LEU A 11 37.54 -19.81 -9.10
N ILE A 12 38.47 -20.28 -8.25
CA ILE A 12 38.24 -20.48 -6.82
C ILE A 12 37.91 -19.13 -6.14
N ARG A 13 38.63 -18.06 -6.48
CA ARG A 13 38.36 -16.72 -5.92
C ARG A 13 36.96 -16.21 -6.30
N LEU A 14 36.59 -16.32 -7.57
CA LEU A 14 35.26 -15.93 -8.07
C LEU A 14 34.14 -16.73 -7.40
N LEU A 15 34.34 -18.04 -7.21
CA LEU A 15 33.38 -18.90 -6.49
C LEU A 15 33.26 -18.49 -5.01
N GLN A 16 34.37 -18.18 -4.35
CA GLN A 16 34.36 -17.71 -2.96
C GLN A 16 33.68 -16.34 -2.81
N GLU A 17 33.91 -15.42 -3.75
CA GLU A 17 33.22 -14.12 -3.81
C GLU A 17 31.71 -14.30 -4.04
N GLN A 18 31.31 -15.21 -4.95
CA GLN A 18 29.91 -15.53 -5.21
C GLN A 18 29.23 -16.20 -4.00
N GLU A 19 29.91 -17.14 -3.33
CA GLU A 19 29.42 -17.76 -2.10
C GLU A 19 29.30 -16.75 -0.96
N ALA A 20 30.26 -15.83 -0.81
CA ALA A 20 30.22 -14.78 0.19
C ALA A 20 29.05 -13.82 -0.07
N ALA A 21 28.84 -13.39 -1.33
CA ALA A 21 27.71 -12.56 -1.71
C ALA A 21 26.36 -13.28 -1.48
N SER A 22 26.30 -14.57 -1.78
CA SER A 22 25.09 -15.38 -1.55
C SER A 22 24.81 -15.59 -0.05
N ARG A 23 25.85 -15.81 0.76
CA ARG A 23 25.75 -15.92 2.22
C ARG A 23 25.35 -14.60 2.87
N ASP A 24 25.87 -13.47 2.38
CA ASP A 24 25.49 -12.15 2.89
C ASP A 24 24.05 -11.81 2.51
N ALA A 25 23.65 -12.06 1.25
CA ALA A 25 22.27 -11.91 0.80
C ALA A 25 21.28 -12.79 1.59
N GLY A 26 21.70 -14.00 1.97
CA GLY A 26 20.89 -14.97 2.72
C GLY A 26 21.02 -14.90 4.24
N LYS A 27 21.84 -13.98 4.77
CA LYS A 27 22.11 -13.87 6.21
C LYS A 27 20.84 -13.69 7.05
N ASN A 28 19.81 -13.08 6.45
CA ASN A 28 18.53 -12.76 7.10
C ASN A 28 17.31 -13.33 6.33
N GLY A 29 17.44 -14.36 5.49
CA GLY A 29 16.29 -14.89 4.76
C GLY A 29 16.59 -15.94 3.70
N ILE A 30 15.57 -16.27 2.89
CA ILE A 30 15.68 -17.21 1.76
C ILE A 30 16.26 -16.46 0.55
N VAL A 31 17.15 -17.13 -0.18
CA VAL A 31 17.75 -16.61 -1.40
C VAL A 31 17.46 -17.55 -2.55
N MET A 32 16.86 -17.03 -3.63
CA MET A 32 16.55 -17.83 -4.81
C MET A 32 17.73 -17.85 -5.78
N SER A 33 18.19 -19.03 -6.20
CA SER A 33 19.23 -19.18 -7.23
C SER A 33 18.61 -19.54 -8.57
N TYR A 34 19.03 -18.86 -9.64
CA TYR A 34 18.61 -19.12 -11.02
C TYR A 34 19.68 -18.67 -12.02
N THR A 35 19.64 -19.21 -13.24
CA THR A 35 20.65 -18.95 -14.27
C THR A 35 20.69 -17.48 -14.68
N GLY A 36 21.89 -16.88 -14.64
CA GLY A 36 22.11 -15.47 -14.98
C GLY A 36 21.58 -14.49 -13.94
N ARG A 37 21.38 -14.93 -12.69
CA ARG A 37 21.09 -14.02 -11.59
C ARG A 37 22.25 -13.05 -11.37
N THR A 38 21.93 -11.77 -11.37
CA THR A 38 22.81 -10.67 -10.97
C THR A 38 22.17 -9.97 -9.77
N ALA A 39 23.02 -9.32 -8.97
CA ALA A 39 22.48 -8.60 -7.82
C ALA A 39 21.67 -7.38 -8.31
N PRO A 40 20.47 -7.13 -7.77
CA PRO A 40 19.58 -6.06 -8.27
C PRO A 40 20.27 -4.69 -8.30
N TRP A 41 21.09 -4.38 -7.29
CA TRP A 41 21.80 -3.11 -7.18
C TRP A 41 22.87 -2.91 -8.27
N GLN A 42 23.43 -3.97 -8.84
CA GLN A 42 24.40 -3.88 -9.92
C GLN A 42 23.74 -3.38 -11.21
N ILE A 43 22.60 -3.97 -11.58
CA ILE A 43 21.87 -3.56 -12.78
C ILE A 43 21.41 -2.10 -12.65
N ILE A 44 20.84 -1.74 -11.50
CA ILE A 44 20.25 -0.41 -11.32
C ILE A 44 21.29 0.71 -11.38
N ARG A 45 22.49 0.50 -10.83
CA ARG A 45 23.60 1.46 -10.92
C ARG A 45 24.04 1.72 -12.36
N LEU A 46 23.80 0.76 -13.25
CA LEU A 46 24.15 0.88 -14.67
C LEU A 46 23.03 1.53 -15.49
N VAL A 47 21.77 1.51 -15.03
CA VAL A 47 20.65 2.16 -15.74
C VAL A 47 20.78 3.67 -15.61
N LYS A 48 20.89 4.35 -16.76
CA LYS A 48 21.00 5.80 -16.85
C LYS A 48 19.60 6.42 -16.91
N PRO A 49 19.38 7.57 -16.23
CA PRO A 49 18.16 8.34 -16.45
C PRO A 49 18.06 8.76 -17.92
N LYS A 50 16.85 9.09 -18.38
CA LYS A 50 16.58 9.52 -19.77
C LYS A 50 15.92 10.90 -19.78
N LEU A 51 16.21 11.70 -20.82
CA LEU A 51 15.55 12.98 -21.03
C LEU A 51 14.06 12.74 -21.27
N ASN A 52 13.22 13.70 -20.88
CA ASN A 52 11.78 13.59 -21.03
C ASN A 52 11.18 14.88 -21.59
N LYS A 53 10.03 14.74 -22.25
CA LYS A 53 9.31 15.86 -22.84
C LYS A 53 7.82 15.73 -22.56
N ILE A 54 7.21 16.82 -22.10
CA ILE A 54 5.75 16.90 -21.96
C ILE A 54 5.12 17.05 -23.35
N VAL A 55 4.19 16.15 -23.69
CA VAL A 55 3.44 16.17 -24.95
C VAL A 55 2.03 16.70 -24.70
N LYS A 56 1.86 18.01 -24.90
CA LYS A 56 0.58 18.72 -24.64
C LYS A 56 -0.62 18.11 -25.35
N LYS A 57 -0.44 17.57 -26.56
CA LYS A 57 -1.51 16.93 -27.37
C LYS A 57 -2.24 15.80 -26.61
N TYR A 58 -1.49 15.02 -25.84
CA TYR A 58 -2.01 13.86 -25.11
C TYR A 58 -2.27 14.15 -23.63
N SER A 59 -1.97 15.36 -23.17
CA SER A 59 -2.29 15.81 -21.81
C SER A 59 -3.75 16.25 -21.71
N ALA A 60 -4.32 16.24 -20.51
CA ALA A 60 -5.70 16.67 -20.26
C ALA A 60 -5.81 17.53 -18.99
N GLY A 61 -6.79 18.43 -18.95
CA GLY A 61 -6.98 19.39 -17.86
C GLY A 61 -6.24 20.71 -18.06
N ASP A 62 -6.49 21.67 -17.16
CA ASP A 62 -5.73 22.94 -17.12
C ASP A 62 -4.31 22.72 -16.57
N GLU A 63 -3.45 23.73 -16.67
CA GLU A 63 -2.02 23.60 -16.33
C GLU A 63 -1.78 23.26 -14.85
N ALA A 64 -2.66 23.73 -13.95
CA ALA A 64 -2.63 23.43 -12.53
C ALA A 64 -2.99 21.96 -12.26
N ARG A 65 -4.10 21.48 -12.82
CA ARG A 65 -4.54 20.08 -12.66
C ARG A 65 -3.64 19.10 -13.38
N GLN A 66 -3.05 19.50 -14.49
CA GLN A 66 -2.02 18.72 -15.18
C GLN A 66 -0.83 18.38 -14.28
N ALA A 67 -0.50 19.23 -13.29
CA ALA A 67 0.61 18.97 -12.37
C ALA A 67 0.29 17.86 -11.34
N GLU A 68 -0.98 17.46 -11.20
CA GLU A 68 -1.41 16.51 -10.17
C GLU A 68 -1.10 15.06 -10.56
N ASN A 69 -1.20 14.71 -11.84
CA ASN A 69 -1.02 13.35 -12.30
C ASN A 69 -0.09 13.26 -13.51
N GLU A 70 0.62 12.13 -13.63
CA GLU A 70 1.61 11.90 -14.69
C GLU A 70 1.35 10.56 -15.40
N ILE A 71 1.39 10.56 -16.73
CA ILE A 71 1.42 9.35 -17.57
C ILE A 71 2.72 9.38 -18.37
N TRP A 72 3.54 8.36 -18.24
CA TRP A 72 4.85 8.26 -18.86
C TRP A 72 4.86 7.21 -19.97
N ASP A 73 5.25 7.63 -21.18
CA ASP A 73 5.53 6.75 -22.32
C ASP A 73 7.00 6.37 -22.34
N GLY A 74 7.28 5.12 -21.97
CA GLY A 74 8.63 4.57 -22.01
C GLY A 74 8.77 3.23 -21.30
N GLU A 75 9.95 2.63 -21.46
CA GLU A 75 10.33 1.41 -20.77
C GLU A 75 10.35 1.67 -19.25
N ASN A 76 9.67 0.83 -18.48
CA ASN A 76 9.31 1.15 -17.10
C ASN A 76 10.51 1.20 -16.13
N LEU A 77 11.55 0.39 -16.31
CA LEU A 77 12.76 0.47 -15.48
C LEU A 77 13.47 1.82 -15.68
N SER A 78 13.73 2.19 -16.93
CA SER A 78 14.33 3.49 -17.31
C SER A 78 13.49 4.67 -16.82
N THR A 79 12.16 4.55 -16.91
CA THR A 79 11.21 5.56 -16.44
C THR A 79 11.30 5.74 -14.93
N MET A 80 11.25 4.67 -14.16
CA MET A 80 11.34 4.74 -12.70
C MET A 80 12.69 5.29 -12.23
N VAL A 81 13.79 4.98 -12.93
CA VAL A 81 15.10 5.63 -12.68
C VAL A 81 15.04 7.13 -12.93
N THR A 82 14.38 7.56 -14.00
CA THR A 82 14.17 8.97 -14.36
C THR A 82 13.23 9.71 -13.38
N LEU A 83 12.32 8.98 -12.72
CA LEU A 83 11.41 9.50 -11.70
C LEU A 83 12.09 9.69 -10.32
N TYR A 84 13.36 10.06 -10.29
CA TYR A 84 14.14 10.20 -9.06
C TYR A 84 13.48 11.11 -8.01
N LYS A 85 12.82 12.19 -8.46
CA LYS A 85 12.08 13.13 -7.61
C LYS A 85 10.95 12.48 -6.80
N HIS A 86 10.48 11.29 -7.19
CA HIS A 86 9.39 10.56 -6.54
C HIS A 86 9.91 9.40 -5.68
N ARG A 87 11.22 9.17 -5.59
CA ARG A 87 11.80 8.12 -4.73
C ARG A 87 11.45 8.38 -3.26
N GLY A 88 11.03 7.32 -2.57
CA GLY A 88 10.57 7.41 -1.18
C GLY A 88 9.27 8.21 -0.98
N GLN A 89 8.54 8.58 -2.03
CA GLN A 89 7.32 9.41 -1.94
C GLN A 89 6.03 8.67 -2.31
N VAL A 90 6.11 7.47 -2.87
CA VAL A 90 4.94 6.68 -3.29
C VAL A 90 4.29 6.01 -2.09
N ASP A 91 2.97 6.12 -1.96
CA ASP A 91 2.19 5.48 -0.89
C ASP A 91 1.77 4.06 -1.26
N LEU A 92 1.36 3.87 -2.52
CA LEU A 92 0.87 2.60 -3.02
C LEU A 92 1.43 2.32 -4.41
N ILE A 93 1.94 1.11 -4.61
CA ILE A 93 2.21 0.57 -5.95
C ILE A 93 1.14 -0.49 -6.23
N VAL A 94 0.38 -0.32 -7.30
CA VAL A 94 -0.52 -1.36 -7.82
C VAL A 94 -0.03 -1.71 -9.19
N THR A 95 0.22 -3.00 -9.44
CA THR A 95 0.84 -3.39 -10.70
C THR A 95 0.36 -4.76 -11.18
N ASP A 96 0.24 -4.89 -12.49
CA ASP A 96 -0.15 -6.11 -13.19
C ASP A 96 0.94 -6.51 -14.19
N PRO A 97 2.05 -7.10 -13.72
CA PRO A 97 3.14 -7.53 -14.60
C PRO A 97 2.70 -8.68 -15.53
N PRO A 98 3.47 -8.98 -16.59
CA PRO A 98 3.18 -10.09 -17.50
C PRO A 98 3.16 -11.45 -16.78
N TYR A 99 2.23 -12.35 -17.13
CA TYR A 99 2.01 -13.64 -16.43
C TYR A 99 2.81 -14.82 -17.00
N ASN A 100 3.72 -14.54 -17.94
CA ASN A 100 4.55 -15.54 -18.60
C ASN A 100 3.75 -16.66 -19.29
N THR A 101 2.66 -16.29 -19.98
CA THR A 101 1.83 -17.22 -20.77
C THR A 101 2.48 -17.66 -22.09
N GLY A 102 3.51 -16.94 -22.53
CA GLY A 102 4.22 -17.12 -23.80
C GLY A 102 3.93 -16.03 -24.85
N GLU A 103 3.01 -15.10 -24.56
CA GLU A 103 2.67 -13.97 -25.44
C GLU A 103 2.73 -12.62 -24.72
N ASP A 104 3.15 -12.60 -23.45
CA ASP A 104 2.92 -11.45 -22.56
C ASP A 104 4.06 -10.44 -22.52
N PHE A 105 5.31 -10.85 -22.75
CA PHE A 105 6.47 -9.98 -22.59
C PHE A 105 7.62 -10.28 -23.53
N ARG A 106 8.42 -9.24 -23.76
CA ARG A 106 9.66 -9.30 -24.53
C ARG A 106 10.86 -9.21 -23.60
N TYR A 107 11.94 -9.89 -23.97
CA TYR A 107 13.18 -9.85 -23.24
C TYR A 107 14.37 -9.67 -24.18
N ASN A 108 15.25 -8.73 -23.84
CA ASN A 108 16.50 -8.51 -24.53
C ASN A 108 17.66 -9.08 -23.70
N ASP A 109 18.31 -10.13 -24.19
CA ASP A 109 19.47 -10.73 -23.50
C ASP A 109 20.66 -9.76 -23.37
N LYS A 110 20.72 -8.69 -24.18
CA LYS A 110 21.75 -7.64 -24.05
C LYS A 110 21.60 -6.84 -22.76
N TRP A 111 20.40 -6.77 -22.17
CA TRP A 111 20.18 -6.08 -20.89
C TRP A 111 20.99 -6.68 -19.73
N ASP A 112 21.44 -7.94 -19.87
CA ASP A 112 22.33 -8.56 -18.90
C ASP A 112 23.72 -7.88 -18.87
N LYS A 113 24.14 -7.21 -19.95
CA LYS A 113 25.43 -6.52 -20.09
C LYS A 113 25.29 -5.00 -20.15
N ASP A 114 24.33 -4.51 -20.95
CA ASP A 114 23.97 -3.11 -21.05
C ASP A 114 22.47 -2.93 -20.81
N PRO A 115 22.05 -2.59 -19.58
CA PRO A 115 20.64 -2.42 -19.26
C PRO A 115 20.02 -1.16 -19.88
N ASN A 116 20.81 -0.35 -20.61
CA ASN A 116 20.33 0.82 -21.35
C ASN A 116 20.07 0.54 -22.83
N ASP A 117 20.30 -0.70 -23.29
CA ASP A 117 20.08 -1.07 -24.68
C ASP A 117 18.63 -0.74 -25.08
N PRO A 118 18.42 0.05 -26.15
CA PRO A 118 17.09 0.51 -26.55
C PRO A 118 16.23 -0.57 -27.21
N ASP A 119 16.82 -1.72 -27.55
CA ASP A 119 16.13 -2.86 -28.15
C ASP A 119 15.26 -3.56 -27.11
N LEU A 120 14.01 -3.84 -27.48
CA LEU A 120 13.02 -4.54 -26.66
C LEU A 120 13.26 -6.04 -26.63
N GLY A 121 14.07 -6.55 -27.56
CA GLY A 121 14.30 -7.96 -27.75
C GLY A 121 13.07 -8.69 -28.29
N GLU A 122 13.13 -10.01 -28.17
CA GLU A 122 12.17 -10.93 -28.77
C GLU A 122 11.05 -11.29 -27.78
N LEU A 123 9.90 -11.67 -28.32
CA LEU A 123 8.79 -12.20 -27.53
C LEU A 123 9.21 -13.55 -26.93
N VAL A 124 9.08 -13.69 -25.61
CA VAL A 124 9.45 -14.94 -24.93
C VAL A 124 8.37 -15.98 -25.15
N ALA A 125 8.66 -16.94 -26.01
CA ALA A 125 7.72 -17.99 -26.38
C ALA A 125 7.45 -18.99 -25.25
N LYS A 126 6.31 -19.67 -25.32
CA LYS A 126 5.86 -20.63 -24.28
C LYS A 126 6.80 -21.85 -24.13
N ASP A 127 7.45 -22.24 -25.21
CA ASP A 127 8.38 -23.37 -25.32
C ASP A 127 9.84 -22.98 -25.00
N ASP A 128 10.12 -21.70 -24.75
CA ASP A 128 11.45 -21.27 -24.29
C ASP A 128 11.75 -21.84 -22.89
N GLY A 129 12.69 -22.78 -22.83
CA GLY A 129 13.14 -23.41 -21.58
C GLY A 129 13.72 -22.43 -20.55
N SER A 130 14.13 -21.24 -20.99
CA SER A 130 14.67 -20.17 -20.15
C SER A 130 13.63 -19.12 -19.72
N ARG A 131 12.36 -19.26 -20.13
CA ARG A 131 11.31 -18.24 -19.90
C ARG A 131 11.19 -17.77 -18.45
N HIS A 132 11.35 -18.68 -17.49
CA HIS A 132 11.20 -18.36 -16.07
C HIS A 132 12.39 -17.54 -15.56
N SER A 133 13.61 -17.89 -15.99
CA SER A 133 14.81 -17.13 -15.67
C SER A 133 14.78 -15.75 -16.33
N LYS A 134 14.34 -15.65 -17.59
CA LYS A 134 14.14 -14.37 -18.29
C LYS A 134 13.11 -13.48 -17.58
N TRP A 135 11.98 -14.06 -17.17
CA TRP A 135 10.96 -13.34 -16.40
C TRP A 135 11.49 -12.83 -15.05
N LEU A 136 12.28 -13.65 -14.34
CA LEU A 136 12.93 -13.23 -13.10
C LEU A 136 13.93 -12.10 -13.32
N LYS A 137 14.83 -12.22 -14.31
CA LYS A 137 15.76 -11.14 -14.66
C LYS A 137 15.04 -9.85 -15.06
N PHE A 138 13.89 -9.96 -15.71
CA PHE A 138 13.04 -8.83 -16.03
C PHE A 138 12.42 -8.20 -14.77
N MET A 139 11.82 -8.99 -13.88
CA MET A 139 11.10 -8.46 -12.72
C MET A 139 12.02 -7.97 -11.59
N THR A 140 13.15 -8.63 -11.34
CA THR A 140 14.06 -8.32 -10.23
C THR A 140 14.47 -6.84 -10.13
N PRO A 141 15.05 -6.20 -11.16
CA PRO A 141 15.45 -4.78 -11.06
C PRO A 141 14.23 -3.86 -10.94
N ARG A 142 13.09 -4.23 -11.52
CA ARG A 142 11.84 -3.43 -11.46
C ARG A 142 11.25 -3.45 -10.06
N LEU A 143 11.14 -4.62 -9.42
CA LEU A 143 10.65 -4.77 -8.06
C LEU A 143 11.55 -4.04 -7.05
N TRP A 144 12.86 -4.09 -7.25
CA TRP A 144 13.79 -3.33 -6.42
C TRP A 144 13.55 -1.82 -6.55
N MET A 145 13.43 -1.31 -7.78
CA MET A 145 13.13 0.10 -7.99
C MET A 145 11.77 0.50 -7.40
N MET A 146 10.74 -0.33 -7.57
CA MET A 146 9.43 -0.14 -6.92
C MET A 146 9.56 -0.02 -5.39
N ARG A 147 10.37 -0.88 -4.75
CA ARG A 147 10.67 -0.78 -3.32
C ARG A 147 11.33 0.55 -2.95
N GLU A 148 12.25 1.05 -3.76
CA GLU A 148 12.92 2.34 -3.52
C GLU A 148 11.96 3.53 -3.71
N MET A 149 10.99 3.43 -4.62
CA MET A 149 9.97 4.47 -4.81
C MET A 149 8.99 4.59 -3.64
N LEU A 150 8.74 3.50 -2.91
CA LEU A 150 7.83 3.49 -1.76
C LEU A 150 8.35 4.31 -0.56
N LYS A 151 7.43 5.05 0.07
CA LYS A 151 7.57 5.57 1.44
C LYS A 151 7.84 4.42 2.42
N PRO A 152 8.46 4.67 3.58
CA PRO A 152 8.68 3.63 4.59
C PRO A 152 7.42 2.83 4.96
N GLY A 153 6.26 3.49 5.10
CA GLY A 153 4.97 2.81 5.35
C GLY A 153 4.14 2.54 4.08
N GLY A 154 4.76 2.62 2.89
CA GLY A 154 4.10 2.38 1.62
C GLY A 154 3.89 0.89 1.36
N VAL A 155 2.91 0.58 0.51
CA VAL A 155 2.46 -0.79 0.20
C VAL A 155 2.58 -1.06 -1.29
N ILE A 156 2.92 -2.30 -1.65
CA ILE A 156 2.87 -2.80 -3.02
C ILE A 156 1.85 -3.94 -3.11
N ALA A 157 1.00 -3.89 -4.13
CA ALA A 157 0.02 -4.92 -4.47
C ALA A 157 0.27 -5.37 -5.92
N ILE A 158 0.64 -6.64 -6.10
CA ILE A 158 1.01 -7.20 -7.41
C ILE A 158 0.00 -8.28 -7.80
N CYS A 159 -0.70 -8.06 -8.91
CA CYS A 159 -1.58 -9.05 -9.52
C CYS A 159 -0.75 -10.12 -10.23
N ILE A 160 -1.06 -11.40 -10.01
CA ILE A 160 -0.37 -12.53 -10.64
C ILE A 160 -1.30 -13.75 -10.76
N ASP A 161 -1.00 -14.64 -11.70
CA ASP A 161 -1.60 -15.96 -11.76
C ASP A 161 -0.77 -17.03 -11.04
N HIS A 162 -1.29 -18.27 -11.02
CA HIS A 162 -0.63 -19.41 -10.39
C HIS A 162 0.72 -19.81 -11.01
N ARG A 163 1.06 -19.37 -12.23
CA ARG A 163 2.26 -19.84 -12.96
C ARG A 163 3.53 -19.27 -12.37
N GLU A 164 3.50 -17.99 -12.02
CA GLU A 164 4.62 -17.27 -11.42
C GLU A 164 4.41 -16.90 -9.95
N LEU A 165 3.25 -17.19 -9.37
CA LEU A 165 2.93 -16.93 -7.95
C LEU A 165 4.08 -17.26 -6.99
N TYR A 166 4.62 -18.49 -7.07
CA TYR A 166 5.68 -18.92 -6.16
C TYR A 166 7.02 -18.24 -6.44
N ARG A 167 7.39 -18.05 -7.70
CA ARG A 167 8.66 -17.40 -8.08
C ARG A 167 8.64 -15.92 -7.71
N LEU A 168 7.51 -15.25 -7.95
CA LEU A 168 7.27 -13.90 -7.49
C LEU A 168 7.28 -13.83 -5.96
N GLY A 169 6.61 -14.76 -5.27
CA GLY A 169 6.59 -14.82 -3.82
C GLY A 169 7.99 -14.87 -3.21
N MET A 170 8.85 -15.78 -3.69
CA MET A 170 10.24 -15.90 -3.25
C MET A 170 11.06 -14.64 -3.55
N LEU A 171 10.85 -14.03 -4.72
CA LEU A 171 11.53 -12.80 -5.10
C LEU A 171 11.09 -11.61 -4.23
N MET A 172 9.80 -11.53 -3.89
CA MET A 172 9.24 -10.54 -2.98
C MET A 172 9.78 -10.73 -1.56
N ASP A 173 9.90 -11.96 -1.07
CA ASP A 173 10.53 -12.24 0.23
C ASP A 173 12.01 -11.83 0.26
N GLU A 174 12.74 -12.04 -0.83
CA GLU A 174 14.15 -11.62 -0.91
C GLU A 174 14.29 -10.09 -0.79
N ILE A 175 13.45 -9.35 -1.54
CA ILE A 175 13.52 -7.89 -1.71
C ILE A 175 12.83 -7.13 -0.56
N PHE A 176 11.60 -7.52 -0.20
CA PHE A 176 10.78 -6.87 0.82
C PHE A 176 10.90 -7.49 2.21
N LYS A 177 11.46 -8.70 2.32
CA LYS A 177 11.49 -9.52 3.54
C LYS A 177 10.12 -10.09 3.89
N GLU A 178 10.11 -11.37 4.31
CA GLU A 178 8.90 -12.13 4.58
C GLU A 178 8.07 -11.48 5.70
N GLU A 179 8.72 -10.92 6.72
CA GLU A 179 8.05 -10.22 7.83
C GLU A 179 7.25 -9.00 7.37
N ASN A 180 7.50 -8.47 6.18
CA ASN A 180 6.75 -7.35 5.62
C ASN A 180 5.59 -7.78 4.73
N ARG A 181 5.30 -9.08 4.62
CA ARG A 181 4.15 -9.60 3.88
C ARG A 181 2.85 -9.28 4.63
N ILE A 182 1.97 -8.52 3.99
CA ILE A 182 0.63 -8.21 4.54
C ILE A 182 -0.30 -9.40 4.32
N GLY A 183 -0.24 -10.00 3.13
CA GLY A 183 -1.07 -11.16 2.80
C GLY A 183 -1.10 -11.48 1.31
N ILE A 184 -1.78 -12.57 1.00
CA ILE A 184 -2.10 -12.98 -0.37
C ILE A 184 -3.61 -12.92 -0.50
N ILE A 185 -4.11 -12.08 -1.40
CA ILE A 185 -5.54 -11.96 -1.65
C ILE A 185 -5.90 -12.90 -2.78
N ASN A 186 -6.92 -13.73 -2.55
CA ASN A 186 -7.50 -14.57 -3.59
C ASN A 186 -8.63 -13.80 -4.29
N TRP A 187 -8.48 -13.57 -5.59
CA TRP A 187 -9.48 -12.91 -6.42
C TRP A 187 -10.09 -13.90 -7.42
N GLN A 188 -11.41 -14.01 -7.47
CA GLN A 188 -12.10 -14.90 -8.40
C GLN A 188 -12.31 -14.20 -9.76
N LYS A 189 -11.64 -14.71 -10.81
CA LYS A 189 -11.74 -14.18 -12.19
C LYS A 189 -12.92 -14.71 -13.00
N ALA A 190 -13.45 -15.88 -12.64
CA ALA A 190 -14.48 -16.57 -13.42
C ALA A 190 -15.58 -17.17 -12.52
N TYR A 191 -16.84 -16.95 -12.93
CA TYR A 191 -18.04 -17.42 -12.24
C TYR A 191 -18.30 -18.92 -12.45
N SER A 192 -18.30 -19.36 -13.72
CA SER A 192 -18.59 -20.76 -14.05
C SER A 192 -17.31 -21.57 -14.25
N PRO A 193 -17.19 -22.76 -13.62
CA PRO A 193 -16.16 -23.72 -13.97
C PRO A 193 -16.22 -23.99 -15.48
N LYS A 194 -15.09 -23.84 -16.17
CA LYS A 194 -15.03 -24.27 -17.57
C LYS A 194 -15.15 -25.79 -17.59
N SER A 195 -16.21 -26.30 -18.22
CA SER A 195 -16.49 -27.73 -18.33
C SER A 195 -15.39 -28.50 -19.06
N ASP A 196 -14.53 -27.82 -19.82
CA ASP A 196 -13.44 -28.40 -20.59
C ASP A 196 -12.06 -28.32 -19.89
N THR A 197 -12.03 -28.13 -18.56
CA THR A 197 -10.74 -28.10 -17.86
C THR A 197 -10.17 -29.52 -17.76
N GLY A 198 -9.23 -29.87 -18.64
CA GLY A 198 -8.48 -31.15 -18.61
C GLY A 198 -8.78 -32.14 -19.74
N GLY A 199 -9.61 -31.76 -20.73
CA GLY A 199 -10.05 -32.67 -21.79
C GLY A 199 -10.73 -33.93 -21.23
N LYS A 200 -10.59 -35.08 -21.91
CA LYS A 200 -11.22 -36.37 -21.53
C LYS A 200 -10.86 -36.92 -20.12
N LYS A 201 -9.92 -36.30 -19.40
CA LYS A 201 -9.42 -36.79 -18.09
C LYS A 201 -9.95 -36.00 -16.88
N GLY A 202 -10.70 -34.91 -17.10
CA GLY A 202 -11.12 -34.01 -16.04
C GLY A 202 -9.95 -33.24 -15.41
N GLY A 203 -10.27 -32.15 -14.74
CA GLY A 203 -9.29 -31.22 -14.15
C GLY A 203 -9.96 -30.15 -13.30
N VAL A 204 -9.17 -29.47 -12.48
CA VAL A 204 -9.65 -28.39 -11.60
C VAL A 204 -9.69 -27.08 -12.39
N SER A 205 -10.88 -26.51 -12.56
CA SER A 205 -11.04 -25.21 -13.24
C SER A 205 -10.38 -24.09 -12.44
N THR A 206 -9.40 -23.41 -13.04
CA THR A 206 -8.74 -22.26 -12.39
C THR A 206 -9.64 -21.03 -12.46
N ALA A 207 -10.40 -20.81 -11.38
CA ALA A 207 -11.30 -19.66 -11.25
C ALA A 207 -10.64 -18.46 -10.55
N THR A 208 -9.42 -18.59 -10.02
CA THR A 208 -8.77 -17.57 -9.18
C THR A 208 -7.49 -16.99 -9.80
N GLU A 209 -7.22 -15.74 -9.46
CA GLU A 209 -5.92 -15.05 -9.55
C GLU A 209 -5.56 -14.52 -8.15
N TYR A 210 -4.33 -14.04 -8.02
CA TYR A 210 -3.77 -13.68 -6.72
C TYR A 210 -3.29 -12.23 -6.74
N VAL A 211 -3.42 -11.55 -5.61
CA VAL A 211 -2.75 -10.27 -5.36
C VAL A 211 -1.81 -10.44 -4.18
N LEU A 212 -0.50 -10.36 -4.44
CA LEU A 212 0.51 -10.39 -3.38
C LEU A 212 0.66 -8.98 -2.82
N VAL A 213 0.54 -8.85 -1.50
CA VAL A 213 0.61 -7.55 -0.82
C VAL A 213 1.75 -7.53 0.18
N TYR A 214 2.66 -6.58 -0.01
CA TYR A 214 3.80 -6.34 0.89
C TYR A 214 3.86 -4.87 1.30
N ALA A 215 4.27 -4.62 2.53
CA ALA A 215 4.69 -3.29 2.96
C ALA A 215 6.19 -3.10 2.70
N LYS A 216 6.66 -1.86 2.58
CA LYS A 216 8.10 -1.57 2.69
C LYS A 216 8.59 -1.78 4.12
N GLN A 217 7.81 -1.35 5.11
CA GLN A 217 7.99 -1.60 6.54
C GLN A 217 6.61 -1.81 7.16
N LEU A 218 6.32 -3.03 7.61
CA LEU A 218 4.99 -3.43 8.06
C LEU A 218 4.53 -2.68 9.31
N ASP A 219 5.45 -2.41 10.23
CA ASP A 219 5.22 -1.65 11.47
C ASP A 219 4.75 -0.20 11.21
N ARG A 220 5.07 0.35 10.03
CA ARG A 220 4.68 1.70 9.61
C ARG A 220 3.51 1.73 8.62
N ALA A 221 3.15 0.58 8.06
CA ALA A 221 2.03 0.46 7.13
C ALA A 221 0.70 0.63 7.88
N LYS A 222 -0.28 1.24 7.19
CA LYS A 222 -1.64 1.38 7.72
C LYS A 222 -2.62 0.84 6.71
N THR A 223 -3.49 -0.04 7.17
CA THR A 223 -4.60 -0.59 6.39
C THR A 223 -5.86 0.22 6.69
N GLY A 224 -6.44 0.79 5.64
CA GLY A 224 -7.74 1.47 5.68
C GLY A 224 -8.89 0.50 5.92
N LEU A 225 -10.04 1.05 6.28
CA LEU A 225 -11.29 0.29 6.37
C LEU A 225 -12.05 0.42 5.05
N LEU A 226 -12.75 -0.63 4.67
CA LEU A 226 -13.71 -0.59 3.57
C LEU A 226 -15.05 -0.08 4.07
N ASP A 227 -15.91 0.38 3.17
CA ASP A 227 -17.27 0.78 3.55
C ASP A 227 -18.10 -0.42 4.04
N ARG A 228 -19.06 -0.14 4.92
CA ARG A 228 -20.03 -1.14 5.37
C ARG A 228 -21.10 -1.29 4.29
N THR A 229 -21.54 -2.51 4.05
CA THR A 229 -22.63 -2.75 3.10
C THR A 229 -23.99 -2.49 3.74
N GLU A 230 -25.02 -2.31 2.92
CA GLU A 230 -26.39 -2.04 3.42
C GLU A 230 -26.93 -3.23 4.21
N GLU A 231 -26.62 -4.47 3.84
CA GLU A 231 -27.02 -5.67 4.57
C GLU A 231 -26.39 -5.76 5.96
N MET A 232 -25.16 -5.25 6.11
CA MET A 232 -24.51 -5.14 7.42
C MET A 232 -25.19 -4.10 8.31
N ASN A 233 -25.80 -3.07 7.71
CA ASN A 233 -26.56 -2.04 8.43
C ASN A 233 -28.00 -2.50 8.69
N ALA A 234 -28.61 -3.28 7.80
CA ALA A 234 -29.97 -3.82 7.93
C ALA A 234 -30.16 -4.72 9.17
N ARG A 235 -29.07 -5.22 9.78
CA ARG A 235 -29.12 -5.95 11.06
C ARG A 235 -29.38 -5.05 12.26
N TYR A 236 -29.23 -3.73 12.11
CA TYR A 236 -29.51 -2.74 13.14
C TYR A 236 -30.93 -2.25 12.94
N VAL A 237 -31.77 -2.43 13.94
CA VAL A 237 -33.19 -2.06 13.89
C VAL A 237 -33.52 -1.28 15.16
N ASN A 238 -34.48 -0.38 15.09
CA ASN A 238 -34.97 0.36 16.24
C ASN A 238 -36.42 -0.04 16.57
N GLU A 239 -36.60 -1.26 17.06
CA GLU A 239 -37.95 -1.82 17.33
C GLU A 239 -38.64 -1.19 18.55
N ASP A 240 -37.89 -0.53 19.42
CA ASP A 240 -38.36 -0.01 20.70
C ASP A 240 -38.30 1.52 20.81
N GLU A 241 -38.20 2.20 19.66
CA GLU A 241 -38.14 3.66 19.55
C GLU A 241 -37.05 4.28 20.47
N ASP A 242 -35.91 3.60 20.58
CA ASP A 242 -34.78 4.04 21.39
C ASP A 242 -34.21 5.37 20.83
N PRO A 243 -34.14 6.46 21.63
CA PRO A 243 -33.60 7.74 21.18
C PRO A 243 -32.12 7.67 20.79
N GLU A 244 -31.41 6.63 21.23
CA GLU A 244 -30.01 6.43 20.89
C GLU A 244 -29.80 5.93 19.44
N GLY A 245 -30.88 5.50 18.76
CA GLY A 245 -30.91 5.08 17.36
C GLY A 245 -30.92 3.56 17.16
N GLU A 246 -30.68 3.14 15.93
CA GLU A 246 -30.70 1.72 15.53
C GLU A 246 -29.63 0.90 16.26
N TRP A 247 -30.00 -0.31 16.69
CA TRP A 247 -29.12 -1.20 17.43
C TRP A 247 -29.27 -2.65 16.98
N ALA A 248 -28.23 -3.45 17.23
CA ALA A 248 -28.25 -4.90 17.01
C ALA A 248 -27.96 -5.63 18.33
N SER A 249 -28.45 -6.87 18.46
CA SER A 249 -28.18 -7.70 19.63
C SER A 249 -26.76 -8.28 19.58
N ASP A 250 -25.95 -8.04 20.62
CA ASP A 250 -24.59 -8.57 20.77
C ASP A 250 -24.49 -9.46 22.04
N ASN A 251 -23.44 -10.27 22.10
CA ASN A 251 -23.18 -11.17 23.22
C ASN A 251 -22.67 -10.39 24.44
N PRO A 252 -23.33 -10.53 25.63
CA PRO A 252 -22.92 -9.89 26.88
C PRO A 252 -21.66 -10.51 27.50
N SER A 253 -21.22 -11.67 27.01
CA SER A 253 -20.08 -12.41 27.54
C SER A 253 -18.88 -12.45 26.58
N GLY A 254 -17.67 -12.58 27.13
CA GLY A 254 -16.42 -12.72 26.39
C GLY A 254 -15.43 -13.63 27.13
N PRO A 255 -14.36 -14.08 26.46
CA PRO A 255 -13.33 -14.92 27.08
C PRO A 255 -12.60 -14.14 28.21
N GLY A 256 -12.01 -14.87 29.16
CA GLY A 256 -11.21 -14.27 30.25
C GLY A 256 -11.77 -14.53 31.65
N ALA A 257 -12.54 -15.60 31.84
CA ALA A 257 -13.05 -15.99 33.16
C ALA A 257 -11.93 -16.21 34.20
N ASP A 258 -10.77 -16.67 33.75
CA ASP A 258 -9.57 -16.92 34.56
C ASP A 258 -8.99 -15.64 35.20
N THR A 259 -8.93 -14.57 34.40
CA THR A 259 -8.39 -13.25 34.77
C THR A 259 -9.44 -12.34 35.42
N HIS A 260 -10.72 -12.52 35.08
CA HIS A 260 -11.84 -11.69 35.52
C HIS A 260 -12.89 -12.47 36.32
N ARG A 261 -12.46 -13.35 37.24
CA ARG A 261 -13.35 -14.22 38.04
C ARG A 261 -14.48 -13.49 38.77
N LYS A 262 -14.27 -12.22 39.18
CA LYS A 262 -15.32 -11.39 39.82
C LYS A 262 -16.48 -11.01 38.88
N MET A 263 -16.29 -11.15 37.57
CA MET A 263 -17.28 -10.92 36.52
C MET A 263 -17.99 -12.20 36.07
N VAL A 264 -17.75 -13.33 36.75
CA VAL A 264 -18.46 -14.59 36.54
C VAL A 264 -19.50 -14.70 37.67
N TYR A 265 -20.76 -14.35 37.39
CA TYR A 265 -21.83 -14.39 38.39
C TYR A 265 -23.20 -14.58 37.74
N ALA A 266 -24.18 -15.08 38.50
CA ALA A 266 -25.54 -15.25 38.01
C ALA A 266 -26.30 -13.92 37.90
N ILE A 267 -27.11 -13.78 36.86
CA ILE A 267 -28.07 -12.69 36.70
C ILE A 267 -29.47 -13.28 36.64
N GLN A 268 -30.38 -12.78 37.49
CA GLN A 268 -31.77 -13.18 37.48
C GLN A 268 -32.58 -12.41 36.44
N SER A 269 -33.30 -13.13 35.57
CA SER A 269 -34.26 -12.51 34.65
C SER A 269 -35.48 -11.94 35.39
N PRO A 270 -35.89 -10.69 35.10
CA PRO A 270 -37.09 -10.11 35.69
C PRO A 270 -38.38 -10.70 35.09
N PHE A 271 -38.28 -11.39 33.94
CA PHE A 271 -39.43 -11.97 33.23
C PHE A 271 -39.75 -13.39 33.70
N THR A 272 -38.72 -14.23 33.82
CA THR A 272 -38.89 -15.67 34.11
C THR A 272 -38.36 -16.06 35.48
N GLY A 273 -37.56 -15.22 36.12
CA GLY A 273 -36.87 -15.55 37.37
C GLY A 273 -35.69 -16.50 37.19
N ALA A 274 -35.41 -16.95 35.96
CA ALA A 274 -34.29 -17.83 35.64
C ALA A 274 -32.95 -17.14 35.89
N LEU A 275 -31.96 -17.92 36.36
CA LEU A 275 -30.60 -17.46 36.57
C LEU A 275 -29.75 -17.77 35.34
N PHE A 276 -29.09 -16.74 34.81
CA PHE A 276 -28.19 -16.86 33.67
C PHE A 276 -26.75 -16.66 34.10
N TYR A 277 -25.88 -17.57 33.65
CA TYR A 277 -24.43 -17.47 33.77
C TYR A 277 -23.80 -17.18 32.40
N PRO A 278 -22.60 -16.57 32.36
CA PRO A 278 -21.80 -16.60 31.15
C PRO A 278 -21.43 -18.07 30.81
N PRO A 279 -21.19 -18.40 29.52
CA PRO A 279 -20.72 -19.73 29.12
C PRO A 279 -19.42 -20.13 29.84
N GLU A 280 -19.14 -21.43 29.90
CA GLU A 280 -17.90 -21.95 30.50
C GLU A 280 -16.66 -21.30 29.86
N GLY A 281 -15.73 -20.82 30.68
CA GLY A 281 -14.52 -20.09 30.24
C GLY A 281 -14.74 -18.60 29.90
N ALA A 282 -15.99 -18.10 29.94
CA ALA A 282 -16.33 -16.70 29.67
C ALA A 282 -16.77 -15.94 30.94
N CYS A 283 -16.67 -14.61 30.88
CA CYS A 283 -17.17 -13.69 31.90
C CYS A 283 -18.04 -12.60 31.27
N TRP A 284 -18.81 -11.86 32.08
CA TRP A 284 -19.56 -10.70 31.59
C TRP A 284 -18.60 -9.60 31.12
N ARG A 285 -18.89 -8.98 29.97
CA ARG A 285 -18.05 -7.93 29.36
C ARG A 285 -18.11 -6.58 30.05
N SER A 286 -19.11 -6.36 30.90
CA SER A 286 -19.41 -5.07 31.50
C SER A 286 -19.36 -5.17 33.01
N ASP A 287 -19.01 -4.05 33.65
CA ASP A 287 -18.92 -3.98 35.09
C ASP A 287 -20.27 -4.28 35.75
N LYS A 288 -20.19 -4.93 36.92
CA LYS A 288 -21.38 -5.35 37.67
C LYS A 288 -22.33 -4.21 38.03
N LYS A 289 -21.78 -3.01 38.22
CA LYS A 289 -22.54 -1.78 38.45
C LYS A 289 -23.44 -1.43 37.25
N ASP A 290 -22.89 -1.51 36.04
CA ASP A 290 -23.62 -1.18 34.82
C ASP A 290 -24.65 -2.26 34.49
N MET A 291 -24.28 -3.54 34.65
CA MET A 291 -25.22 -4.66 34.53
C MET A 291 -26.40 -4.51 35.49
N LYS A 292 -26.16 -4.11 36.74
CA LYS A 292 -27.22 -3.80 37.71
C LYS A 292 -28.10 -2.65 37.23
N ALA A 293 -27.53 -1.54 36.79
CA ALA A 293 -28.30 -0.39 36.31
C ALA A 293 -29.20 -0.76 35.11
N TRP A 294 -28.70 -1.59 34.19
CA TRP A 294 -29.49 -2.07 33.04
C TRP A 294 -30.61 -3.03 33.45
N LEU A 295 -30.38 -3.89 34.44
CA LEU A 295 -31.41 -4.76 35.01
C LEU A 295 -32.50 -3.96 35.72
N GLU A 296 -32.11 -2.95 36.51
CA GLU A 296 -33.05 -2.05 37.19
C GLU A 296 -33.84 -1.18 36.20
N GLY A 297 -33.29 -0.96 35.00
CA GLY A 297 -34.00 -0.33 33.88
C GLY A 297 -35.27 -1.07 33.46
N TRP A 298 -35.43 -2.35 33.79
CA TRP A 298 -36.69 -3.11 33.60
C TRP A 298 -37.73 -2.85 34.71
N GLY A 299 -37.51 -1.83 35.56
CA GLY A 299 -38.48 -1.30 36.52
C GLY A 299 -38.46 -1.94 37.91
N SER A 300 -37.63 -2.96 38.13
CA SER A 300 -37.52 -3.67 39.42
C SER A 300 -36.17 -3.44 40.09
N ALA A 301 -36.13 -3.32 41.41
CA ALA A 301 -34.88 -3.13 42.15
C ALA A 301 -34.05 -4.43 42.23
N TYR A 302 -32.73 -4.33 42.11
CA TYR A 302 -31.80 -5.47 42.20
C TYR A 302 -30.84 -5.33 43.39
N GLU A 303 -30.42 -6.45 43.96
CA GLU A 303 -29.42 -6.51 45.02
C GLU A 303 -28.33 -7.55 44.73
N GLU A 304 -27.14 -7.31 45.27
CA GLU A 304 -26.04 -8.27 45.22
C GLU A 304 -26.17 -9.27 46.37
N LYS A 305 -26.42 -10.54 46.05
CA LYS A 305 -26.67 -11.58 47.06
C LYS A 305 -25.86 -12.83 46.80
N TRP A 306 -25.37 -13.44 47.88
CA TRP A 306 -24.83 -14.80 47.81
C TRP A 306 -25.99 -15.80 47.78
N ILE A 307 -26.05 -16.64 46.76
CA ILE A 307 -27.17 -17.58 46.52
C ILE A 307 -26.80 -19.05 46.74
N ASP A 308 -25.59 -19.30 47.27
CA ASP A 308 -25.08 -20.64 47.56
C ASP A 308 -25.05 -21.57 46.34
N ASP A 309 -24.55 -21.02 45.24
CA ASP A 309 -24.41 -21.66 43.92
C ASP A 309 -23.02 -22.30 43.71
N GLY A 310 -22.16 -22.28 44.73
CA GLY A 310 -20.77 -22.76 44.65
C GLY A 310 -19.83 -21.85 43.85
N ASN A 311 -20.25 -20.64 43.48
CA ASN A 311 -19.45 -19.68 42.72
C ASN A 311 -18.46 -18.90 43.62
N GLU A 312 -17.43 -19.61 44.08
CA GLU A 312 -16.35 -19.07 44.92
C GLU A 312 -14.97 -19.42 44.35
N PHE A 313 -13.99 -18.55 44.57
CA PHE A 313 -12.61 -18.77 44.16
C PHE A 313 -11.64 -18.27 45.22
N THR A 314 -10.46 -18.90 45.33
CA THR A 314 -9.40 -18.43 46.22
C THR A 314 -8.59 -17.33 45.53
N ASP A 315 -8.51 -16.16 46.14
CA ASP A 315 -7.69 -15.05 45.65
C ASP A 315 -6.20 -15.39 45.89
N GLU A 316 -5.47 -15.57 44.79
CA GLU A 316 -4.07 -15.99 44.78
C GLU A 316 -3.13 -15.01 45.51
N LYS A 317 -3.52 -13.73 45.66
CA LYS A 317 -2.67 -12.72 46.31
C LYS A 317 -2.75 -12.75 47.83
N ASN A 318 -3.86 -13.21 48.39
CA ASN A 318 -4.11 -13.15 49.84
C ASN A 318 -4.63 -14.46 50.45
N GLY A 319 -4.79 -15.51 49.63
CA GLY A 319 -5.24 -16.84 50.04
C GLY A 319 -6.69 -16.90 50.55
N LYS A 320 -7.48 -15.83 50.39
CA LYS A 320 -8.86 -15.77 50.89
C LYS A 320 -9.84 -16.30 49.87
N VAL A 321 -10.80 -17.09 50.34
CA VAL A 321 -11.95 -17.49 49.53
C VAL A 321 -12.84 -16.27 49.29
N VAL A 322 -12.99 -15.91 48.03
CA VAL A 322 -13.86 -14.83 47.54
C VAL A 322 -15.13 -15.46 46.98
N LYS A 323 -16.26 -15.14 47.61
CA LYS A 323 -17.60 -15.53 47.13
C LYS A 323 -18.12 -14.48 46.16
N VAL A 324 -18.46 -14.87 44.93
CA VAL A 324 -18.95 -13.93 43.92
C VAL A 324 -20.47 -13.83 44.03
N LYS A 325 -20.98 -12.66 44.43
CA LYS A 325 -22.42 -12.44 44.61
C LYS A 325 -23.15 -12.42 43.26
N ALA A 326 -24.35 -12.98 43.17
CA ALA A 326 -25.25 -12.84 42.03
C ALA A 326 -25.98 -11.48 42.04
N LEU A 327 -26.52 -11.07 40.89
CA LEU A 327 -27.49 -9.97 40.78
C LEU A 327 -28.90 -10.54 40.72
N VAL A 328 -29.68 -10.30 41.76
CA VAL A 328 -31.02 -10.87 41.93
C VAL A 328 -32.04 -9.79 42.29
N LEU A 329 -33.32 -10.06 42.04
CA LEU A 329 -34.42 -9.17 42.43
C LEU A 329 -34.41 -8.94 43.95
N LYS A 330 -34.59 -7.69 44.37
CA LYS A 330 -34.59 -7.32 45.79
C LYS A 330 -35.70 -8.06 46.53
N GLY A 331 -35.34 -8.82 47.56
CA GLY A 331 -36.29 -9.63 48.34
C GLY A 331 -36.53 -11.05 47.81
N ALA A 332 -35.88 -11.46 46.72
CA ALA A 332 -35.89 -12.85 46.27
C ALA A 332 -35.13 -13.76 47.27
N LYS A 333 -35.66 -14.97 47.49
CA LYS A 333 -35.05 -15.99 48.35
C LYS A 333 -34.57 -17.16 47.50
N PHE A 334 -33.41 -17.70 47.84
CA PHE A 334 -32.78 -18.80 47.13
C PHE A 334 -32.31 -19.86 48.12
N THR A 335 -32.39 -21.13 47.71
CA THR A 335 -31.85 -22.27 48.44
C THR A 335 -31.13 -23.15 47.42
N ALA A 336 -29.83 -23.44 47.64
CA ALA A 336 -29.00 -24.24 46.74
C ALA A 336 -29.04 -23.77 45.26
N GLY A 337 -28.99 -22.45 45.02
CA GLY A 337 -29.04 -21.88 43.66
C GLY A 337 -30.41 -21.86 43.00
N GLU A 338 -31.47 -22.40 43.62
CA GLU A 338 -32.84 -22.36 43.11
C GLU A 338 -33.67 -21.27 43.79
N SER A 339 -34.53 -20.57 43.04
CA SER A 339 -35.41 -19.53 43.59
C SER A 339 -36.56 -20.16 44.38
N VAL A 340 -36.58 -19.93 45.69
CA VAL A 340 -37.62 -20.41 46.64
C VAL A 340 -38.44 -19.25 47.21
N GLY A 341 -38.30 -18.05 46.63
CA GLY A 341 -38.95 -16.81 47.06
C GLY A 341 -40.46 -16.75 46.79
N PRO A 342 -41.17 -15.82 47.43
CA PRO A 342 -42.61 -15.67 47.22
C PRO A 342 -42.88 -15.29 45.75
N ALA A 343 -43.76 -16.04 45.09
CA ALA A 343 -44.16 -15.82 43.71
C ALA A 343 -44.63 -14.37 43.42
N SER A 344 -44.99 -13.62 44.47
CA SER A 344 -45.41 -12.21 44.39
C SER A 344 -44.31 -11.27 43.89
N VAL A 345 -43.05 -11.42 44.32
CA VAL A 345 -41.94 -10.52 43.91
C VAL A 345 -41.63 -10.71 42.43
N LEU A 346 -41.57 -11.97 41.99
CA LEU A 346 -41.37 -12.30 40.59
C LEU A 346 -42.56 -11.86 39.73
N SER A 347 -43.79 -12.08 40.20
CA SER A 347 -45.00 -11.67 39.46
C SER A 347 -45.11 -10.15 39.30
N GLU A 348 -44.70 -9.37 40.30
CA GLU A 348 -44.64 -7.91 40.21
C GLU A 348 -43.55 -7.45 39.24
N ALA A 349 -42.35 -8.02 39.35
CA ALA A 349 -41.24 -7.73 38.44
C ALA A 349 -41.57 -8.06 36.99
N GLN A 350 -42.20 -9.21 36.75
CA GLN A 350 -42.64 -9.65 35.43
C GLN A 350 -43.63 -8.66 34.81
N LYS A 351 -44.63 -8.20 35.56
CA LYS A 351 -45.60 -7.20 35.07
C LYS A 351 -44.96 -5.87 34.70
N LEU A 352 -43.98 -5.42 35.48
CA LEU A 352 -43.24 -4.18 35.19
C LEU A 352 -42.37 -4.34 33.94
N ALA A 353 -41.65 -5.45 33.83
CA ALA A 353 -40.80 -5.76 32.69
C ALA A 353 -41.62 -5.92 31.39
N GLU A 354 -42.77 -6.60 31.42
CA GLU A 354 -43.70 -6.74 30.28
C GLU A 354 -44.29 -5.40 29.83
N ARG A 355 -44.54 -4.47 30.77
CA ARG A 355 -44.98 -3.11 30.43
C ARG A 355 -43.90 -2.32 29.70
N ILE A 356 -42.64 -2.45 30.10
CA ILE A 356 -41.52 -1.77 29.42
C ILE A 356 -41.24 -2.44 28.08
N LEU A 357 -41.35 -3.76 28.00
CA LEU A 357 -41.20 -4.52 26.76
C LEU A 357 -42.20 -4.06 25.69
N SER A 358 -43.43 -3.72 26.08
CA SER A 358 -44.47 -3.27 25.13
C SER A 358 -44.40 -1.79 24.74
N LYS A 359 -43.80 -0.93 25.57
CA LYS A 359 -43.76 0.53 25.33
C LYS A 359 -42.42 1.06 24.82
N GLY A 360 -41.33 0.39 25.16
CA GLY A 360 -39.99 0.97 24.99
C GLY A 360 -39.78 2.24 25.83
N PRO A 361 -38.57 2.85 25.74
CA PRO A 361 -37.35 2.24 25.24
C PRO A 361 -36.84 1.17 26.21
N TRP A 362 -36.24 0.11 25.67
CA TRP A 362 -35.67 -0.98 26.44
C TRP A 362 -34.27 -0.62 26.98
N PRO A 363 -33.88 -1.13 28.17
CA PRO A 363 -32.52 -0.98 28.68
C PRO A 363 -31.45 -1.59 27.76
N ARG A 364 -30.18 -1.23 28.01
CA ARG A 364 -29.02 -1.73 27.24
C ARG A 364 -28.80 -3.24 27.36
N LEU A 365 -29.23 -3.85 28.46
CA LEU A 365 -29.30 -5.31 28.64
C LEU A 365 -30.74 -5.77 28.36
N ILE A 366 -30.91 -6.54 27.28
CA ILE A 366 -32.19 -7.07 26.83
C ILE A 366 -32.28 -8.58 27.01
N PHE A 367 -33.49 -9.12 27.05
CA PHE A 367 -33.74 -10.56 27.07
C PHE A 367 -34.43 -11.00 25.78
N THR A 368 -33.85 -11.98 25.09
CA THR A 368 -34.36 -12.43 23.78
C THR A 368 -35.70 -13.16 23.90
N SER A 369 -36.32 -13.51 22.77
CA SER A 369 -37.59 -14.26 22.73
C SER A 369 -38.69 -13.62 23.59
N LYS A 370 -38.83 -12.28 23.50
CA LYS A 370 -39.80 -11.49 24.28
C LYS A 370 -39.69 -11.72 25.79
N GLY A 371 -38.46 -11.74 26.33
CA GLY A 371 -38.18 -11.91 27.75
C GLY A 371 -37.92 -13.34 28.22
N LYS A 372 -38.17 -14.35 27.38
CA LYS A 372 -38.00 -15.77 27.76
C LYS A 372 -36.61 -16.34 27.44
N GLY A 373 -35.86 -15.68 26.55
CA GLY A 373 -34.51 -16.06 26.18
C GLY A 373 -33.45 -15.44 27.08
N GLY A 374 -32.19 -15.79 26.82
CA GLY A 374 -31.06 -15.30 27.60
C GLY A 374 -30.74 -13.82 27.37
N PRO A 375 -29.88 -13.23 28.22
CA PRO A 375 -29.48 -11.84 28.10
C PRO A 375 -28.65 -11.58 26.83
N ARG A 376 -28.86 -10.39 26.24
CA ARG A 376 -28.11 -9.79 25.13
C ARG A 376 -27.85 -8.31 25.40
N LEU A 377 -26.81 -7.74 24.79
CA LEU A 377 -26.54 -6.29 24.86
C LEU A 377 -26.99 -5.59 23.60
N LYS A 378 -27.53 -4.39 23.74
CA LYS A 378 -27.73 -3.47 22.61
C LYS A 378 -26.40 -2.87 22.18
N ARG A 379 -26.12 -2.99 20.88
CA ARG A 379 -24.97 -2.36 20.24
C ARG A 379 -25.47 -1.39 19.18
N TYR A 380 -25.32 -0.10 19.45
CA TYR A 380 -25.81 0.97 18.59
C TYR A 380 -24.95 1.16 17.35
N LEU A 381 -25.60 1.42 16.21
CA LEU A 381 -24.92 1.63 14.93
C LEU A 381 -23.96 2.83 14.98
N LYS A 382 -24.34 3.90 15.69
CA LYS A 382 -23.51 5.11 15.88
C LYS A 382 -22.19 4.85 16.63
N ASP A 383 -22.16 3.86 17.51
CA ASP A 383 -20.99 3.48 18.31
C ASP A 383 -20.06 2.53 17.53
N ILE A 384 -20.50 2.02 16.37
CA ILE A 384 -19.69 1.16 15.51
C ILE A 384 -18.68 2.01 14.75
N ARG A 385 -17.40 1.61 14.81
CA ARG A 385 -16.35 2.20 13.96
C ARG A 385 -16.80 2.13 12.50
N LYS A 386 -16.86 3.29 11.84
CA LYS A 386 -17.25 3.38 10.42
C LYS A 386 -16.27 2.54 9.58
N GLY A 387 -16.82 1.60 8.82
CA GLY A 387 -16.10 0.70 7.93
C GLY A 387 -15.83 -0.71 8.47
N LYS A 388 -15.46 -1.63 7.58
CA LYS A 388 -15.11 -3.04 7.87
C LYS A 388 -13.63 -3.31 7.61
N VAL A 389 -13.08 -4.26 8.37
CA VAL A 389 -11.70 -4.72 8.18
C VAL A 389 -11.65 -5.58 6.92
N PRO A 390 -10.73 -5.32 5.97
CA PRO A 390 -10.61 -6.13 4.76
C PRO A 390 -10.12 -7.54 5.08
N MET A 391 -10.67 -8.54 4.39
CA MET A 391 -10.27 -9.95 4.48
C MET A 391 -9.34 -10.34 3.30
N SER A 392 -8.61 -11.46 3.41
CA SER A 392 -7.76 -11.98 2.33
C SER A 392 -8.51 -12.82 1.29
N TYR A 393 -9.81 -13.05 1.50
CA TYR A 393 -10.67 -13.81 0.60
C TYR A 393 -11.79 -12.90 0.08
N TRP A 394 -11.79 -12.62 -1.22
CA TRP A 394 -12.74 -11.72 -1.88
C TRP A 394 -13.64 -12.50 -2.83
N ALA A 395 -14.56 -13.31 -2.27
CA ALA A 395 -15.54 -14.07 -3.06
C ALA A 395 -17.02 -13.77 -2.72
N ASP A 396 -17.32 -13.23 -1.53
CA ASP A 396 -18.71 -13.09 -1.03
C ASP A 396 -19.17 -11.64 -0.77
N GLU A 397 -18.31 -10.62 -0.92
CA GLU A 397 -18.63 -9.23 -0.55
C GLU A 397 -19.06 -8.34 -1.73
N ASP A 398 -19.27 -8.93 -2.92
CA ASP A 398 -19.42 -8.19 -4.18
C ASP A 398 -20.71 -8.48 -4.96
N TYR A 399 -21.70 -9.10 -4.30
CA TYR A 399 -23.00 -9.42 -4.92
C TYR A 399 -24.09 -8.37 -4.74
N GLU A 400 -23.89 -7.26 -4.03
CA GLU A 400 -24.92 -6.22 -3.91
C GLU A 400 -24.34 -4.83 -4.20
N LEU A 401 -25.01 -4.14 -5.14
CA LEU A 401 -24.77 -2.81 -5.71
C LEU A 401 -23.77 -2.74 -6.88
N PRO A 402 -24.27 -2.66 -8.14
CA PRO A 402 -23.51 -2.17 -9.29
C PRO A 402 -23.01 -0.74 -9.03
N LEU A 403 -21.79 -0.43 -9.48
CA LEU A 403 -21.47 0.95 -9.83
C LEU A 403 -22.36 1.28 -11.02
N ASP A 404 -23.26 2.26 -10.87
CA ASP A 404 -24.24 2.66 -11.87
C ASP A 404 -23.55 3.31 -13.07
N ILE A 405 -22.89 2.47 -13.87
CA ILE A 405 -22.34 2.81 -15.17
C ILE A 405 -23.52 2.64 -16.12
N GLU A 406 -24.41 3.64 -16.19
CA GLU A 406 -25.59 3.69 -17.06
C GLU A 406 -25.21 3.34 -18.52
N THR A 407 -25.27 2.06 -18.85
CA THR A 407 -25.11 1.52 -20.19
C THR A 407 -26.16 0.43 -20.28
N GLN A 408 -27.26 0.73 -20.99
CA GLN A 408 -28.32 -0.25 -21.22
C GLN A 408 -27.77 -1.41 -22.07
N SER A 409 -27.31 -2.46 -21.41
CA SER A 409 -27.37 -3.82 -21.93
C SER A 409 -28.02 -4.69 -20.86
N TRP A 410 -29.14 -5.30 -21.24
CA TRP A 410 -30.00 -6.15 -20.44
C TRP A 410 -29.27 -7.14 -19.52
N ASP A 411 -29.85 -7.28 -18.31
CA ASP A 411 -29.53 -8.13 -17.15
C ASP A 411 -28.28 -9.01 -17.23
N HIS A 412 -27.29 -8.69 -16.40
CA HIS A 412 -26.64 -9.63 -15.48
C HIS A 412 -25.60 -8.85 -14.67
N GLU A 413 -26.03 -8.42 -13.50
CA GLU A 413 -25.29 -7.63 -12.53
C GLU A 413 -24.39 -8.54 -11.69
N GLU A 414 -23.41 -7.91 -11.02
CA GLU A 414 -22.73 -8.41 -9.80
C GLU A 414 -21.30 -8.96 -9.98
N SER A 415 -20.36 -8.14 -9.52
CA SER A 415 -18.89 -8.30 -9.46
C SER A 415 -18.12 -8.28 -10.80
N GLY A 416 -17.16 -7.36 -10.90
CA GLY A 416 -16.39 -7.18 -12.11
C GLY A 416 -15.44 -8.36 -12.38
N HIS A 417 -15.71 -9.15 -13.41
CA HIS A 417 -14.83 -10.21 -13.91
C HIS A 417 -13.84 -9.66 -14.94
N SER A 418 -12.91 -10.48 -15.46
CA SER A 418 -12.07 -10.07 -16.62
C SER A 418 -12.93 -9.57 -17.79
N GLN A 419 -14.14 -10.11 -17.94
CA GLN A 419 -15.13 -9.63 -18.90
C GLN A 419 -15.66 -8.23 -18.56
N ALA A 420 -15.90 -7.94 -17.28
CA ALA A 420 -16.34 -6.61 -16.85
C ALA A 420 -15.26 -5.56 -17.08
N GLY A 421 -13.97 -5.87 -16.84
CA GLY A 421 -12.87 -4.96 -17.18
C GLY A 421 -12.86 -4.58 -18.67
N ILE A 422 -13.15 -5.55 -19.56
CA ILE A 422 -13.29 -5.29 -21.01
C ILE A 422 -14.53 -4.45 -21.28
N THR A 423 -15.69 -4.77 -20.70
CA THR A 423 -16.93 -4.01 -20.88
C THR A 423 -16.80 -2.56 -20.38
N GLU A 424 -16.14 -2.35 -19.24
CA GLU A 424 -15.82 -1.03 -18.69
C GLU A 424 -14.92 -0.25 -19.65
N LEU A 425 -13.88 -0.89 -20.20
CA LEU A 425 -13.01 -0.25 -21.18
C LEU A 425 -13.76 0.08 -22.48
N ASP A 426 -14.55 -0.85 -23.01
CA ASP A 426 -15.41 -0.66 -24.18
C ASP A 426 -16.35 0.54 -24.02
N ALA A 427 -16.90 0.75 -22.81
CA ALA A 427 -17.77 1.89 -22.51
C ALA A 427 -17.01 3.23 -22.62
N VAL A 428 -15.74 3.27 -22.18
CA VAL A 428 -14.92 4.49 -22.21
C VAL A 428 -14.38 4.78 -23.60
N VAL A 429 -13.64 3.83 -24.20
CA VAL A 429 -12.87 4.07 -25.44
C VAL A 429 -13.57 3.58 -26.72
N GLY A 430 -14.57 2.71 -26.59
CA GLY A 430 -15.27 2.06 -27.70
C GLY A 430 -14.71 0.69 -28.05
N LYS A 431 -15.51 -0.13 -28.74
CA LYS A 431 -15.13 -1.49 -29.16
C LYS A 431 -13.98 -1.48 -30.17
N GLY A 432 -13.21 -2.57 -30.21
CA GLY A 432 -12.16 -2.79 -31.22
C GLY A 432 -10.76 -2.31 -30.79
N HIS A 433 -10.57 -2.01 -29.50
CA HIS A 433 -9.28 -1.60 -28.93
C HIS A 433 -8.25 -2.75 -28.79
N ASN A 434 -8.62 -4.00 -29.13
CA ASN A 434 -7.75 -5.20 -29.14
C ASN A 434 -6.98 -5.49 -27.83
N PHE A 435 -7.44 -4.95 -26.69
CA PHE A 435 -6.84 -5.20 -25.37
C PHE A 435 -7.68 -6.22 -24.60
N LYS A 436 -7.11 -7.40 -24.30
CA LYS A 436 -7.90 -8.54 -23.77
C LYS A 436 -7.77 -8.74 -22.25
N THR A 437 -6.79 -8.12 -21.62
CA THR A 437 -6.37 -8.40 -20.23
C THR A 437 -6.58 -7.19 -19.34
N VAL A 438 -7.81 -6.65 -19.29
CA VAL A 438 -8.14 -5.48 -18.46
C VAL A 438 -8.46 -5.94 -17.05
N LYS A 439 -7.82 -5.33 -16.04
CA LYS A 439 -8.21 -5.54 -14.64
C LYS A 439 -9.52 -4.81 -14.31
N PRO A 440 -10.43 -5.43 -13.54
CA PRO A 440 -11.68 -4.78 -13.16
C PRO A 440 -11.44 -3.55 -12.30
N LEU A 441 -12.20 -2.48 -12.56
CA LEU A 441 -12.04 -1.21 -11.86
C LEU A 441 -12.30 -1.32 -10.35
N ARG A 442 -13.33 -2.09 -9.95
CA ARG A 442 -13.70 -2.32 -8.54
C ARG A 442 -12.55 -2.94 -7.73
N LEU A 443 -11.81 -3.87 -8.33
CA LEU A 443 -10.63 -4.48 -7.69
C LEU A 443 -9.58 -3.41 -7.34
N ILE A 444 -9.22 -2.59 -8.33
CA ILE A 444 -8.20 -1.56 -8.15
C ILE A 444 -8.67 -0.46 -7.20
N LYS A 445 -9.95 -0.05 -7.26
CA LYS A 445 -10.54 0.90 -6.30
C LYS A 445 -10.43 0.40 -4.86
N LYS A 446 -10.78 -0.87 -4.59
CA LYS A 446 -10.61 -1.46 -3.25
C LYS A 446 -9.16 -1.39 -2.77
N ILE A 447 -8.20 -1.80 -3.60
CA ILE A 447 -6.77 -1.76 -3.26
C ILE A 447 -6.33 -0.31 -2.93
N VAL A 448 -6.72 0.66 -3.75
CA VAL A 448 -6.42 2.09 -3.53
C VAL A 448 -7.07 2.63 -2.25
N GLN A 449 -8.33 2.28 -1.98
CA GLN A 449 -9.04 2.69 -0.77
C GLN A 449 -8.39 2.14 0.50
N ILE A 450 -7.95 0.88 0.47
CA ILE A 450 -7.34 0.21 1.61
C ILE A 450 -5.93 0.77 1.90
N TRP A 451 -5.08 0.93 0.88
CA TRP A 451 -3.65 1.17 1.11
C TRP A 451 -3.13 2.53 0.65
N CYS A 452 -3.94 3.34 -0.06
CA CYS A 452 -3.56 4.70 -0.42
C CYS A 452 -4.33 5.75 0.41
N ARG A 453 -3.58 6.56 1.15
CA ARG A 453 -4.11 7.68 1.92
C ARG A 453 -4.79 8.71 1.00
N PRO A 454 -5.76 9.51 1.49
CA PRO A 454 -6.51 10.47 0.66
C PRO A 454 -5.67 11.49 -0.12
N GLU A 455 -4.46 11.81 0.34
CA GLU A 455 -3.52 12.74 -0.32
C GLU A 455 -2.27 11.99 -0.84
N GLY A 456 -2.38 10.67 -0.98
CA GLY A 456 -1.28 9.78 -1.33
C GLY A 456 -0.98 9.72 -2.81
N VAL A 457 0.16 9.11 -3.16
CA VAL A 457 0.57 8.85 -4.54
C VAL A 457 0.45 7.36 -4.85
N VAL A 458 -0.26 7.03 -5.94
CA VAL A 458 -0.36 5.68 -6.50
C VAL A 458 0.54 5.59 -7.73
N LEU A 459 1.41 4.59 -7.78
CA LEU A 459 2.26 4.31 -8.94
C LEU A 459 1.85 2.98 -9.57
N ASP A 460 1.67 2.98 -10.89
CA ASP A 460 1.49 1.76 -11.68
C ASP A 460 2.52 1.72 -12.82
N PRO A 461 3.59 0.91 -12.67
CA PRO A 461 4.64 0.79 -13.67
C PRO A 461 4.29 -0.18 -14.83
N PHE A 462 3.09 -0.76 -14.80
CA PHE A 462 2.54 -1.64 -15.85
C PHE A 462 1.08 -1.25 -16.10
N ALA A 463 0.87 0.00 -16.48
CA ALA A 463 -0.46 0.62 -16.44
C ALA A 463 -1.48 -0.02 -17.40
N GLY A 464 -1.02 -0.64 -18.48
CA GLY A 464 -1.83 -1.29 -19.51
C GLY A 464 -2.91 -0.35 -20.02
N SER A 465 -4.17 -0.73 -19.85
CA SER A 465 -5.31 0.10 -20.27
C SER A 465 -5.52 1.38 -19.43
N GLY A 466 -4.84 1.54 -18.30
CA GLY A 466 -4.99 2.70 -17.41
C GLY A 466 -6.07 2.56 -16.34
N THR A 467 -6.47 1.34 -15.98
CA THR A 467 -7.49 1.08 -14.93
C THR A 467 -7.14 1.78 -13.62
N THR A 468 -5.87 1.77 -13.22
CA THR A 468 -5.41 2.39 -11.96
C THR A 468 -5.64 3.90 -11.94
N GLY A 469 -5.40 4.61 -13.05
CA GLY A 469 -5.68 6.05 -13.14
C GLY A 469 -7.17 6.35 -13.02
N GLN A 470 -8.03 5.58 -13.69
CA GLN A 470 -9.48 5.76 -13.57
C GLN A 470 -9.96 5.50 -12.13
N ALA A 471 -9.46 4.45 -11.48
CA ALA A 471 -9.83 4.11 -10.10
C ALA A 471 -9.51 5.26 -9.14
N VAL A 472 -8.34 5.89 -9.28
CA VAL A 472 -7.93 7.04 -8.48
C VAL A 472 -8.84 8.25 -8.71
N LEU A 473 -9.17 8.56 -9.97
CA LEU A 473 -10.03 9.69 -10.32
C LEU A 473 -11.44 9.54 -9.75
N GLU A 474 -12.05 8.36 -9.90
CA GLU A 474 -13.39 8.10 -9.40
C GLU A 474 -13.44 8.11 -7.86
N LEU A 475 -12.47 7.45 -7.20
CA LEU A 475 -12.41 7.47 -5.73
C LEU A 475 -12.21 8.87 -5.17
N ASN A 476 -11.44 9.73 -5.84
CA ASN A 476 -11.30 11.12 -5.44
C ASN A 476 -12.63 11.87 -5.52
N ALA A 477 -13.41 11.64 -6.59
CA ALA A 477 -14.74 12.23 -6.74
C ALA A 477 -15.72 11.72 -5.68
N GLU A 478 -15.70 10.43 -5.37
CA GLU A 478 -16.59 9.78 -4.39
C GLU A 478 -16.26 10.16 -2.93
N THR A 479 -14.97 10.26 -2.61
CA THR A 479 -14.51 10.42 -1.21
C THR A 479 -13.96 11.82 -0.89
N ALA A 480 -14.10 12.76 -1.83
CA ALA A 480 -13.53 14.11 -1.75
C ALA A 480 -12.02 14.11 -1.42
N ALA A 481 -11.30 13.10 -1.90
CA ALA A 481 -9.87 12.92 -1.72
C ALA A 481 -9.06 13.58 -2.86
N LYS A 482 -7.74 13.70 -2.67
CA LYS A 482 -6.82 14.30 -3.65
C LYS A 482 -5.63 13.38 -3.92
N ARG A 483 -5.91 12.09 -4.11
CA ARG A 483 -4.88 11.11 -4.48
C ARG A 483 -4.32 11.45 -5.84
N ARG A 484 -3.03 11.23 -6.03
CA ARG A 484 -2.33 11.43 -7.30
C ARG A 484 -1.93 10.10 -7.89
N PHE A 485 -1.83 10.00 -9.21
CA PHE A 485 -1.32 8.82 -9.88
C PHE A 485 -0.10 9.12 -10.76
N ILE A 486 0.76 8.11 -10.88
CA ILE A 486 1.84 8.03 -11.86
C ILE A 486 1.65 6.71 -12.60
N LEU A 487 1.35 6.78 -13.90
CA LEU A 487 1.22 5.60 -14.76
C LEU A 487 2.43 5.53 -15.68
N ILE A 488 2.97 4.33 -15.88
CA ILE A 488 4.01 4.07 -16.86
C ILE A 488 3.51 2.98 -17.80
N GLU A 489 3.55 3.26 -19.09
CA GLU A 489 3.25 2.31 -20.14
C GLU A 489 4.13 2.60 -21.35
N GLN A 490 4.45 1.59 -22.14
CA GLN A 490 5.28 1.77 -23.33
C GLN A 490 4.46 1.59 -24.61
N GLY A 491 4.49 2.60 -25.48
CA GLY A 491 3.94 2.47 -26.83
C GLY A 491 4.78 1.53 -27.72
N ASN A 492 4.14 0.61 -28.45
CA ASN A 492 4.82 -0.14 -29.51
C ASN A 492 5.00 0.73 -30.76
N THR A 493 6.24 1.19 -30.99
CA THR A 493 6.55 2.12 -32.09
C THR A 493 6.66 1.47 -33.47
N GLU A 494 6.87 0.16 -33.58
CA GLU A 494 7.01 -0.52 -34.89
C GLU A 494 5.68 -0.60 -35.65
N LYS A 495 4.55 -0.48 -34.95
CA LYS A 495 3.19 -0.58 -35.51
C LYS A 495 2.32 0.67 -35.29
N GLY A 496 2.92 1.81 -34.96
CA GLY A 496 2.22 3.09 -34.94
C GLY A 496 1.52 3.48 -33.61
N ASP A 497 1.92 2.86 -32.50
CA ASP A 497 1.49 3.06 -31.10
C ASP A 497 0.19 2.35 -30.65
N HIS A 498 0.34 1.33 -29.79
CA HIS A 498 -0.76 0.45 -29.39
C HIS A 498 -1.34 0.66 -28.00
N TYR A 499 -0.64 1.33 -27.07
CA TYR A 499 -1.09 1.36 -25.66
C TYR A 499 -0.98 2.75 -25.01
N ALA A 500 0.23 3.28 -24.81
CA ALA A 500 0.42 4.50 -24.00
C ALA A 500 -0.40 5.72 -24.48
N LYS A 501 -0.33 6.10 -25.78
CA LYS A 501 -1.08 7.28 -26.28
C LYS A 501 -2.48 6.89 -26.75
N SER A 502 -2.62 5.76 -27.44
CA SER A 502 -3.85 5.35 -28.11
C SER A 502 -4.88 4.70 -27.19
N LEU A 503 -4.46 4.16 -26.04
CA LEU A 503 -5.36 3.48 -25.09
C LEU A 503 -5.31 4.12 -23.70
N THR A 504 -4.15 4.12 -23.04
CA THR A 504 -3.99 4.56 -21.64
C THR A 504 -4.36 6.04 -21.50
N ALA A 505 -3.71 6.91 -22.29
CA ALA A 505 -3.99 8.35 -22.25
C ALA A 505 -5.40 8.68 -22.75
N ASP A 506 -5.90 7.99 -23.78
CA ASP A 506 -7.26 8.21 -24.31
C ASP A 506 -8.33 7.84 -23.28
N ARG A 507 -8.19 6.69 -22.61
CA ARG A 507 -9.09 6.26 -21.52
C ARG A 507 -9.17 7.32 -20.44
N ILE A 508 -8.03 7.74 -19.89
CA ILE A 508 -7.99 8.71 -18.80
C ILE A 508 -8.53 10.07 -19.25
N LYS A 509 -8.21 10.50 -20.47
CA LYS A 509 -8.72 11.75 -21.04
C LYS A 509 -10.24 11.74 -21.13
N ARG A 510 -10.86 10.66 -21.63
CA ARG A 510 -12.32 10.54 -21.72
C ARG A 510 -12.99 10.47 -20.35
N VAL A 511 -12.35 9.85 -19.37
CA VAL A 511 -12.83 9.87 -17.97
C VAL A 511 -12.85 11.30 -17.42
N ILE A 512 -11.79 12.08 -17.66
CA ILE A 512 -11.70 13.47 -17.21
C ILE A 512 -12.72 14.37 -17.94
N THR A 513 -12.84 14.26 -19.27
CA THR A 513 -13.76 15.13 -20.04
C THR A 513 -15.21 14.69 -19.95
N GLY A 514 -15.47 13.44 -19.56
CA GLY A 514 -16.80 12.83 -19.60
C GLY A 514 -17.25 12.40 -21.00
N ASP A 515 -16.39 12.49 -22.02
CA ASP A 515 -16.72 12.12 -23.41
C ASP A 515 -16.51 10.61 -23.65
N TRP A 516 -17.29 9.77 -22.96
CA TRP A 516 -17.19 8.33 -23.13
C TRP A 516 -17.81 7.89 -24.46
N ALA A 517 -17.33 6.77 -25.00
CA ALA A 517 -17.88 6.18 -26.22
C ALA A 517 -19.35 5.76 -26.07
N SER A 518 -19.75 5.33 -24.87
CA SER A 518 -21.13 4.93 -24.58
C SER A 518 -22.11 6.09 -24.35
N GLY A 519 -21.63 7.31 -24.18
CA GLY A 519 -22.45 8.49 -23.90
C GLY A 519 -21.74 9.51 -23.02
N LYS A 520 -22.22 10.76 -23.00
CA LYS A 520 -21.61 11.81 -22.17
C LYS A 520 -21.90 11.58 -20.68
N ARG A 521 -20.88 11.80 -19.85
CA ARG A 521 -20.93 11.75 -18.39
C ARG A 521 -20.46 13.05 -17.76
N ALA A 522 -20.70 13.20 -16.45
CA ALA A 522 -20.18 14.34 -15.70
C ALA A 522 -18.64 14.34 -15.75
N PRO A 523 -18.00 15.46 -16.15
CA PRO A 523 -16.55 15.56 -16.20
C PRO A 523 -15.97 15.57 -14.78
N VAL A 524 -14.85 14.86 -14.61
CA VAL A 524 -14.08 14.88 -13.36
C VAL A 524 -13.15 16.09 -13.39
N GLN A 525 -13.18 16.92 -12.35
CA GLN A 525 -12.34 18.12 -12.23
C GLN A 525 -10.88 17.77 -11.90
N SER A 526 -10.18 17.13 -12.84
CA SER A 526 -8.80 16.67 -12.71
C SER A 526 -8.02 16.86 -14.02
N GLY A 527 -6.74 16.48 -14.05
CA GLY A 527 -5.85 16.60 -15.19
C GLY A 527 -4.66 15.67 -15.08
N PHE A 528 -3.95 15.47 -16.19
CA PHE A 528 -2.68 14.76 -16.22
C PHE A 528 -1.74 15.29 -17.30
N ARG A 529 -0.44 15.20 -17.02
CA ARG A 529 0.62 15.41 -18.02
C ARG A 529 0.99 14.09 -18.67
N PHE A 530 1.01 14.10 -20.00
CA PHE A 530 1.61 13.02 -20.77
C PHE A 530 3.09 13.35 -21.03
N VAL A 531 3.99 12.47 -20.61
CA VAL A 531 5.43 12.65 -20.65
C VAL A 531 6.06 11.54 -21.49
N GLU A 532 6.80 11.90 -22.52
CA GLU A 532 7.49 10.95 -23.39
C GLU A 532 8.97 10.90 -23.03
N LEU A 533 9.50 9.69 -22.84
CA LEU A 533 10.93 9.47 -22.67
C LEU A 533 11.65 9.53 -24.01
N GLN A 534 12.68 10.36 -24.06
CA GLN A 534 13.50 10.51 -25.25
C GLN A 534 14.46 9.33 -25.37
N ARG A 535 14.58 8.82 -26.61
CA ARG A 535 15.47 7.71 -26.96
C ARG A 535 16.92 8.15 -27.23
N SER A 536 17.17 9.46 -27.31
CA SER A 536 18.52 10.01 -27.47
C SER A 536 19.35 9.75 -26.22
N LYS A 537 20.62 9.34 -26.41
CA LYS A 537 21.59 9.22 -25.32
C LYS A 537 21.68 10.57 -24.59
N ILE A 538 21.58 10.54 -23.26
CA ILE A 538 21.87 11.73 -22.46
C ILE A 538 23.38 12.00 -22.56
N ASP A 539 23.74 13.25 -22.77
CA ASP A 539 25.12 13.74 -22.63
C ASP A 539 25.56 13.78 -21.16
N ALA A 540 26.86 13.63 -20.88
CA ALA A 540 27.41 13.61 -19.54
C ALA A 540 26.89 14.78 -18.68
N ASP A 541 26.83 15.99 -19.24
CA ASP A 541 26.37 17.20 -18.54
C ASP A 541 24.93 17.11 -18.03
N ALA A 542 24.03 16.48 -18.78
CA ALA A 542 22.62 16.35 -18.38
C ALA A 542 22.43 15.25 -17.32
N VAL A 543 23.26 14.20 -17.33
CA VAL A 543 23.32 13.22 -16.24
C VAL A 543 23.82 13.88 -14.95
N ASN A 544 24.87 14.70 -15.07
CA ASN A 544 25.48 15.43 -13.96
C ASN A 544 24.50 16.39 -13.29
N ALA A 545 23.69 17.09 -14.09
CA ALA A 545 22.63 17.97 -13.60
C ALA A 545 21.55 17.20 -12.83
N LEU A 546 21.14 16.01 -13.30
CA LEU A 546 20.14 15.18 -12.62
C LEU A 546 20.67 14.62 -11.29
N ALA A 547 21.91 14.10 -11.28
CA ALA A 547 22.57 13.61 -10.07
C ALA A 547 22.72 14.71 -9.01
N ARG A 548 23.03 15.95 -9.45
CA ARG A 548 23.08 17.11 -8.56
C ARG A 548 21.73 17.40 -7.89
N GLU A 549 20.63 17.32 -8.64
CA GLU A 549 19.29 17.55 -8.07
C GLU A 549 18.86 16.43 -7.11
N GLU A 550 19.22 15.17 -7.38
CA GLU A 550 19.05 14.05 -6.41
C GLU A 550 19.78 14.35 -5.09
N MET A 551 21.03 14.80 -5.20
CA MET A 551 21.86 15.12 -4.03
C MET A 551 21.23 16.24 -3.19
N ILE A 552 20.72 17.29 -3.85
CA ILE A 552 20.00 18.38 -3.17
C ILE A 552 18.79 17.86 -2.39
N ASP A 553 17.99 16.98 -2.99
CA ASP A 553 16.80 16.43 -2.34
C ASP A 553 17.12 15.54 -1.13
N LEU A 554 18.20 14.76 -1.21
CA LEU A 554 18.68 13.97 -0.09
C LEU A 554 19.22 14.86 1.03
N LEU A 555 19.95 15.92 0.70
CA LEU A 555 20.44 16.91 1.69
C LEU A 555 19.30 17.64 2.38
N LEU A 556 18.27 18.05 1.62
CA LEU A 556 17.05 18.63 2.18
C LEU A 556 16.38 17.64 3.14
N THR A 557 16.23 16.37 2.76
CA THR A 557 15.60 15.35 3.61
C THR A 557 16.42 15.02 4.87
N SER A 558 17.75 14.97 4.76
CA SER A 558 18.67 14.71 5.87
C SER A 558 18.67 15.84 6.90
N TYR A 559 18.59 17.09 6.44
CA TYR A 559 18.47 18.26 7.31
C TYR A 559 17.22 18.18 8.20
N TRP A 560 16.10 17.67 7.68
CA TRP A 560 14.86 17.48 8.44
C TRP A 560 14.97 16.44 9.56
N ASN A 561 15.84 15.43 9.41
CA ASN A 561 16.02 14.38 10.40
C ASN A 561 16.98 14.77 11.55
N LYS A 562 17.88 15.74 11.33
CA LYS A 562 18.89 16.13 12.34
C LYS A 562 18.44 17.27 13.27
N ALA A 563 17.45 18.06 12.90
CA ALA A 563 16.99 19.19 13.71
C ALA A 563 15.76 18.83 14.55
N GLU A 564 15.86 19.10 15.86
CA GLU A 564 14.74 19.04 16.79
C GLU A 564 13.50 19.79 16.27
N LYS A 565 12.35 19.26 16.68
CA LYS A 565 11.00 19.74 16.38
C LYS A 565 10.89 21.27 16.44
N ALA A 566 10.46 21.83 15.30
CA ALA A 566 9.90 23.17 15.10
C ALA A 566 10.89 24.34 15.01
N LYS A 567 11.19 24.80 13.76
CA LYS A 567 10.87 26.18 13.28
C LYS A 567 11.60 26.64 12.00
N SER A 568 12.54 25.91 11.41
CA SER A 568 13.19 26.35 10.15
C SER A 568 13.05 25.33 9.03
N TYR A 569 12.10 25.56 8.13
CA TYR A 569 12.07 24.90 6.82
C TYR A 569 13.11 25.54 5.91
N LEU A 570 13.85 24.73 5.15
CA LEU A 570 14.68 25.22 4.05
C LEU A 570 13.78 25.46 2.84
N GLN A 571 13.79 26.68 2.30
CA GLN A 571 13.15 27.03 1.05
C GLN A 571 14.10 26.64 -0.10
N ARG A 572 13.72 25.61 -0.87
CA ARG A 572 14.45 25.18 -2.07
C ARG A 572 14.30 26.25 -3.17
N LEU A 573 15.41 26.56 -3.85
CA LEU A 573 15.41 27.40 -5.04
C LEU A 573 15.20 26.55 -6.31
N PRO A 574 14.63 27.10 -7.40
CA PRO A 574 14.42 26.35 -8.64
C PRO A 574 15.75 25.82 -9.21
N GLY A 575 15.76 24.56 -9.66
CA GLY A 575 16.94 23.92 -10.26
C GLY A 575 17.49 24.70 -11.46
N GLY A 576 18.81 24.80 -11.56
CA GLY A 576 19.50 25.56 -12.61
C GLY A 576 19.58 27.08 -12.44
N SER A 577 18.97 27.65 -11.39
CA SER A 577 19.02 29.10 -11.14
C SER A 577 20.39 29.61 -10.68
N HIS A 578 21.13 28.77 -9.95
CA HIS A 578 22.45 29.07 -9.40
C HIS A 578 23.35 27.84 -9.49
N ARG A 579 24.67 28.04 -9.59
CA ARG A 579 25.64 26.96 -9.74
C ARG A 579 25.86 26.23 -8.42
N HIS A 580 25.94 26.93 -7.29
CA HIS A 580 26.19 26.32 -5.98
C HIS A 580 25.03 26.47 -5.01
N LEU A 581 24.36 27.63 -4.98
CA LEU A 581 23.22 27.88 -4.09
C LEU A 581 22.01 27.00 -4.45
N PHE A 582 21.43 26.30 -3.46
CA PHE A 582 20.26 25.44 -3.67
C PHE A 582 19.10 25.69 -2.69
N ALA A 583 19.35 26.26 -1.52
CA ALA A 583 18.29 26.58 -0.57
C ALA A 583 18.63 27.78 0.33
N VAL A 584 17.60 28.34 0.94
CA VAL A 584 17.69 29.46 1.88
C VAL A 584 16.84 29.15 3.11
N ASN A 585 17.28 29.55 4.30
CA ASN A 585 16.48 29.40 5.52
C ASN A 585 15.74 30.70 5.92
N PRO A 586 14.86 30.70 6.94
CA PRO A 586 14.13 31.89 7.36
C PRO A 586 15.01 33.03 7.93
N LYS A 587 16.28 32.75 8.25
CA LYS A 587 17.28 33.75 8.65
C LYS A 587 18.00 34.37 7.46
N ASN A 588 17.60 34.02 6.24
CA ASN A 588 18.23 34.44 5.00
C ASN A 588 19.71 34.00 4.91
N GLU A 589 20.03 32.83 5.48
CA GLU A 589 21.33 32.14 5.36
C GLU A 589 21.27 31.18 4.17
N GLY A 590 22.33 31.14 3.36
CA GLY A 590 22.39 30.36 2.11
C GLY A 590 22.99 28.97 2.29
N PHE A 591 22.42 27.99 1.57
CA PHE A 591 22.86 26.60 1.52
C PHE A 591 23.41 26.28 0.13
N PHE A 592 24.67 25.85 0.08
CA PHE A 592 25.47 25.70 -1.14
C PHE A 592 25.99 24.27 -1.28
N LEU A 593 25.92 23.72 -2.49
CA LEU A 593 26.47 22.43 -2.86
C LEU A 593 27.58 22.62 -3.89
N ILE A 594 28.78 22.15 -3.58
CA ILE A 594 29.89 22.12 -4.53
C ILE A 594 29.82 20.79 -5.27
N TRP A 595 29.32 20.85 -6.50
CA TRP A 595 29.18 19.69 -7.38
C TRP A 595 29.34 20.15 -8.82
N ASP A 596 30.53 19.92 -9.40
CA ASP A 596 30.82 20.28 -10.79
C ASP A 596 30.59 19.07 -11.73
N ALA A 597 30.92 17.84 -11.29
CA ALA A 597 30.60 16.59 -11.98
C ALA A 597 30.57 15.42 -10.96
N PRO A 598 29.94 14.27 -11.26
CA PRO A 598 30.01 13.05 -10.46
C PRO A 598 31.44 12.63 -10.20
N ASP A 599 32.27 12.62 -11.25
CA ASP A 599 33.66 12.13 -11.20
C ASP A 599 34.67 13.23 -10.79
N ALA A 600 34.19 14.44 -10.49
CA ALA A 600 35.03 15.57 -10.13
C ALA A 600 35.08 15.75 -8.60
N ASP A 601 36.27 16.03 -8.08
CA ASP A 601 36.47 16.25 -6.66
C ASP A 601 35.61 17.42 -6.13
N SER A 602 34.66 17.10 -5.25
CA SER A 602 33.82 18.08 -4.55
C SER A 602 34.63 18.82 -3.46
N VAL A 603 35.41 19.81 -3.87
CA VAL A 603 36.38 20.49 -2.99
C VAL A 603 36.01 21.96 -2.76
N LEU A 604 35.84 22.33 -1.49
CA LEU A 604 35.79 23.73 -1.07
C LEU A 604 37.21 24.33 -1.06
N ASN A 605 37.58 24.97 -2.16
CA ASN A 605 38.80 25.78 -2.29
C ASN A 605 38.48 27.29 -2.35
N ARG A 606 39.53 28.13 -2.37
CA ARG A 606 39.38 29.60 -2.34
C ARG A 606 38.58 30.14 -3.53
N ASP A 607 38.68 29.52 -4.71
CA ASP A 607 37.98 29.99 -5.91
C ASP A 607 36.52 29.55 -5.94
N ALA A 608 36.22 28.33 -5.47
CA ALA A 608 34.85 27.88 -5.22
C ALA A 608 34.15 28.77 -4.20
N PHE A 609 34.85 29.15 -3.12
CA PHE A 609 34.30 30.08 -2.14
C PHE A 609 34.00 31.47 -2.71
N LYS A 610 34.88 32.03 -3.57
CA LYS A 610 34.60 33.31 -4.25
C LYS A 610 33.32 33.24 -5.09
N ARG A 611 33.08 32.12 -5.79
CA ARG A 611 31.85 31.90 -6.57
C ARG A 611 30.62 31.87 -5.67
N ILE A 612 30.69 31.14 -4.54
CA ILE A 612 29.62 31.09 -3.53
C ILE A 612 29.30 32.49 -2.97
N VAL A 613 30.33 33.30 -2.65
CA VAL A 613 30.12 34.67 -2.15
C VAL A 613 29.48 35.56 -3.21
N ALA A 614 29.83 35.41 -4.48
CA ALA A 614 29.21 36.15 -5.58
C ALA A 614 27.72 35.79 -5.71
N GLU A 615 27.38 34.50 -5.72
CA GLU A 615 25.99 34.03 -5.76
C GLU A 615 25.17 34.50 -4.54
N ALA A 616 25.76 34.44 -3.35
CA ALA A 616 25.10 34.91 -2.14
C ALA A 616 24.80 36.40 -2.17
N LYS A 617 25.70 37.20 -2.75
CA LYS A 617 25.53 38.65 -2.91
C LYS A 617 24.44 38.96 -3.93
N GLU A 618 24.38 38.21 -5.03
CA GLU A 618 23.31 38.31 -6.03
C GLU A 618 21.94 37.97 -5.43
N ALA A 619 21.87 36.91 -4.63
CA ALA A 619 20.66 36.50 -3.92
C ALA A 619 20.36 37.31 -2.64
N SER A 620 21.13 38.37 -2.33
CA SER A 620 20.96 39.23 -1.15
C SER A 620 20.92 38.47 0.19
N LEU A 621 21.77 37.45 0.34
CA LEU A 621 21.85 36.60 1.53
C LEU A 621 22.76 37.16 2.61
N THR A 622 22.58 36.69 3.85
CA THR A 622 23.45 37.02 4.98
C THR A 622 24.85 36.41 4.82
N ALA A 623 25.84 36.99 5.50
CA ALA A 623 27.25 36.55 5.44
C ALA A 623 27.54 35.28 6.26
N ARG A 624 26.64 34.29 6.18
CA ARG A 624 26.80 32.96 6.76
C ARG A 624 26.45 31.91 5.70
N TYR A 625 27.41 31.02 5.44
CA TYR A 625 27.42 30.12 4.29
C TYR A 625 27.43 28.67 4.77
N HIS A 626 26.34 27.94 4.52
CA HIS A 626 26.26 26.51 4.78
C HIS A 626 26.73 25.76 3.54
N ILE A 627 27.92 25.14 3.57
CA ILE A 627 28.56 24.57 2.38
C ILE A 627 28.70 23.06 2.51
N TYR A 628 28.17 22.32 1.53
CA TYR A 628 28.30 20.87 1.40
C TYR A 628 29.37 20.54 0.35
N ALA A 629 30.39 19.76 0.76
CA ALA A 629 31.42 19.22 -0.13
C ALA A 629 32.04 17.94 0.46
N SER A 630 32.83 17.19 -0.32
CA SER A 630 33.56 16.02 0.18
C SER A 630 34.79 16.43 0.99
N ILE A 631 35.48 17.50 0.58
CA ILE A 631 36.72 17.99 1.20
C ILE A 631 36.69 19.52 1.30
N ALA A 632 37.24 20.08 2.38
CA ALA A 632 37.46 21.51 2.54
C ALA A 632 38.96 21.81 2.69
N THR A 633 39.53 22.52 1.70
CA THR A 633 40.92 23.00 1.73
C THR A 633 41.03 24.48 2.09
N TYR A 634 39.90 25.19 2.09
CA TYR A 634 39.79 26.59 2.49
C TYR A 634 38.85 26.74 3.69
N THR A 635 39.30 27.49 4.70
CA THR A 635 38.51 27.85 5.88
C THR A 635 38.46 29.37 6.00
N GLY A 636 37.31 29.90 6.42
CA GLY A 636 37.07 31.33 6.51
C GLY A 636 35.98 31.66 7.52
N THR A 637 35.90 32.93 7.93
CA THR A 637 34.88 33.41 8.86
C THR A 637 33.50 33.38 8.22
N GLY A 638 32.52 32.78 8.90
CA GLY A 638 31.14 32.65 8.41
C GLY A 638 30.85 31.39 7.58
N ILE A 639 31.83 30.50 7.40
CA ILE A 639 31.63 29.21 6.72
C ILE A 639 31.23 28.14 7.73
N GLU A 640 30.11 27.47 7.47
CA GLU A 640 29.67 26.26 8.17
C GLU A 640 29.76 25.09 7.19
N PHE A 641 30.76 24.22 7.38
CA PHE A 641 31.06 23.13 6.46
C PHE A 641 30.37 21.83 6.88
N TYR A 642 29.73 21.17 5.91
CA TYR A 642 29.11 19.87 6.08
C TYR A 642 29.76 18.88 5.12
N LYS A 643 30.49 17.91 5.69
CA LYS A 643 31.06 16.82 4.91
C LYS A 643 29.95 15.94 4.36
N ILE A 644 29.91 15.74 3.05
CA ILE A 644 29.05 14.75 2.41
C ILE A 644 29.62 13.36 2.73
N PRO A 645 28.87 12.43 3.36
CA PRO A 645 29.36 11.08 3.62
C PRO A 645 29.56 10.30 2.33
N ASP A 646 30.65 9.55 2.24
CA ASP A 646 30.94 8.69 1.08
C ASP A 646 29.81 7.68 0.81
N ALA A 647 29.13 7.18 1.85
CA ALA A 647 27.98 6.29 1.74
C ALA A 647 26.75 6.92 1.02
N VAL A 648 26.60 8.25 1.08
CA VAL A 648 25.55 8.96 0.33
C VAL A 648 25.89 9.03 -1.16
N LEU A 649 27.18 9.19 -1.48
CA LEU A 649 27.71 9.14 -2.84
C LEU A 649 27.60 7.71 -3.42
N GLU A 650 27.88 6.68 -2.62
CA GLU A 650 27.71 5.27 -3.02
C GLU A 650 26.24 4.87 -3.28
N GLN A 651 25.29 5.48 -2.56
CA GLN A 651 23.85 5.24 -2.75
C GLN A 651 23.32 5.77 -4.08
N ILE A 652 23.92 6.83 -4.63
CA ILE A 652 23.61 7.39 -5.95
C ILE A 652 24.52 6.82 -7.06
N GLY A 653 25.38 5.85 -6.72
CA GLY A 653 26.17 5.08 -7.69
C GLY A 653 27.65 5.46 -7.80
N PHE A 654 28.22 6.22 -6.86
CA PHE A 654 29.59 6.73 -6.94
C PHE A 654 30.50 6.09 -5.87
N ASP A 655 31.59 5.43 -6.29
CA ASP A 655 32.61 4.87 -5.37
C ASP A 655 34.01 5.41 -5.75
N PRO A 656 34.59 6.33 -4.95
CA PRO A 656 35.92 6.85 -5.22
C PRO A 656 37.04 5.79 -5.14
N ARG A 657 36.76 4.59 -4.63
CA ARG A 657 37.72 3.46 -4.62
C ARG A 657 37.64 2.58 -5.87
N SER A 658 36.55 2.60 -6.64
CA SER A 658 36.46 1.83 -7.89
C SER A 658 37.05 2.58 -9.07
N ASP A 659 36.97 3.92 -9.07
CA ASP A 659 37.39 4.75 -10.22
C ASP A 659 38.89 5.04 -10.25
N SER A 660 39.62 4.76 -9.16
CA SER A 660 41.09 4.80 -9.18
C SER A 660 41.72 3.64 -9.96
N TYR A 661 40.95 2.61 -10.33
CA TYR A 661 41.44 1.43 -11.06
C TYR A 661 41.05 1.41 -12.55
N ASN A 662 40.29 2.39 -13.03
CA ASN A 662 39.88 2.50 -14.45
C ASN A 662 40.57 3.63 -15.22
N ASN A 663 41.50 4.36 -14.59
CA ASN A 663 42.25 5.46 -15.20
C ASN A 663 43.75 5.14 -15.36
N GLU A 664 44.09 3.90 -15.72
CA GLU A 664 45.39 3.58 -16.31
C GLU A 664 45.16 2.86 -17.65
N ASP A 665 45.91 3.30 -18.67
CA ASP A 665 46.05 2.75 -20.02
C ASP A 665 45.10 3.23 -21.13
N THR A 666 45.22 4.52 -21.49
CA THR A 666 45.16 4.94 -22.91
C THR A 666 46.34 5.86 -23.24
N GLU A 667 47.57 5.36 -23.14
CA GLU A 667 48.72 5.88 -23.87
C GLU A 667 49.56 4.67 -24.35
N ASP A 668 50.11 4.79 -25.56
CA ASP A 668 50.88 3.80 -26.36
C ASP A 668 50.03 2.80 -27.20
N ALA A 669 50.14 2.69 -28.52
CA ALA A 669 51.07 3.25 -29.49
C ALA A 669 50.45 3.28 -30.89
N VAL A 670 50.69 4.39 -31.58
CA VAL A 670 50.75 4.53 -33.04
C VAL A 670 52.10 3.94 -33.49
N ASP A 671 52.15 3.44 -34.74
CA ASP A 671 53.31 2.93 -35.50
C ASP A 671 53.70 1.44 -35.31
N ALA A 672 53.14 0.57 -36.14
CA ALA A 672 53.84 -0.26 -37.15
C ALA A 672 52.87 -1.23 -37.85
#